data_AF-A0AAJ0EX70-F1
#
_entry.id   AF-A0AAJ0EX70-F1
#
_cell.length_a   1.000
_cell.length_b   1.000
_cell.length_c   1.000
_cell.angle_alpha   90.00
_cell.angle_beta   90.00
_cell.angle_gamma   90.00
#
_symmetry.space_group_name_H-M   'P 1'
#
loop_
_entity.id
_entity.type
_entity.pdbx_description
1 polymer ?
#
loop_
_entity_poly.entity_id
_entity_poly.type
_entity_poly.pdbx_seq_one_letter_code
_entity_poly.pdbx_strand_id
1 'polypeptide(L)'
;MTAPFQSKDAFREWIKAPEAHEGRTQVGDSTWSNKDLEPTPPEQRTWTWYNLPLYWFSNMFGTTGWNVASSLIAVGLTWQQAFVSCVLGSLISAIVVTGMAIPGVMYHLGYPVLARSVMGMYGSYFFIFIRAIVCIIWYGIQTYYGANLLSVCFRCIFGDSWDNWPNMLPAGADVTSKQLLAFFLLWLVEFPFTWVHPTHIHYIYTVKGFIMPFACFGLFGWCMAYGTGISNIGAASVAGASAAAKTPVGWAIMSGVNVIMGSLSPMLVNQPDLARYCKEPRDAGWLQGGCVFFAKILVFFLGLASTTSLQGAWGTAYWNLWDLLDAILDHYWNPTARAGVFFVSFSFILSVLATNFGANSLPFGADMTGLFPKYLTIRRGQIICAILGIVVLPWKLIANASAFISFLGSYNIFMGPLCAIIIFDYILVRKGNIHVPSLYNGSKGGLYWFKSGVNWVGVFAWIGGTAMGLPGLVGQYQPQIVSQPAKYMYMMGWVLTFFTSAILYIVQVQFFKAKVYPPGFENAPMEYEWLAKEGRDGFFEGEREGEIYAPSSPRIDEAEELTATQASAKIRAGELTVEQYVRSLLSHIEERDSVVKAWEYLNPDQVIAQAKEMDAIPPEKRGPLHGVAIAVKDVIYTKDAPKVDAGSIIVLRQAGALLLGKTTTTEFAATVQGPKTVNPHGTNRTPGGSSSGSGAAIADFQAPIGLGTQTGGSTIRPGSFNGIYALKPTWNSITREGQKIYSLILDTLGFFARSVEDLQLMADVFDLQDDEPPKDTFTVKGAKFALLKTMVWPQAGPGTQSAMTKAAELLKAHGAEVEEIEFDPELQELPQWHATVLHSDGRSAFLPDYRAAKDQLHEFLISHVDNTNKISRAEQLEAFDNIAIARPKVDKMLGKYDAVLVPSVVDEAPEGTSSTGSAAFNAPWTALHVPVVNIPGFKGPNGMPVGVSLVAPRYHDRHLLVVSKVVGEIFEAEGGWKSAL
;
A
#
# COMPACT_ATOMS: atom_id res chain seq x y z
N MET A 1 26.16 -3.51 2.26
CA MET A 1 26.66 -3.34 0.87
C MET A 1 28.18 -3.32 0.90
N THR A 2 28.83 -4.25 0.18
CA THR A 2 30.27 -4.16 -0.15
C THR A 2 30.53 -2.95 -1.03
N ALA A 3 31.67 -2.28 -0.89
CA ALA A 3 31.94 -1.08 -1.66
C ALA A 3 32.08 -1.44 -3.16
N PRO A 4 31.43 -0.70 -4.09
CA PRO A 4 31.22 -1.12 -5.47
C PRO A 4 32.50 -1.26 -6.31
N PHE A 5 33.61 -0.70 -5.85
CA PHE A 5 34.89 -0.69 -6.57
C PHE A 5 35.94 -1.66 -5.99
N GLN A 6 35.53 -2.58 -5.09
CA GLN A 6 36.45 -3.55 -4.49
C GLN A 6 36.85 -4.69 -5.42
N SER A 7 36.00 -5.05 -6.40
CA SER A 7 36.30 -6.05 -7.43
C SER A 7 35.42 -5.88 -8.67
N LYS A 8 35.82 -6.52 -9.78
CA LYS A 8 35.02 -6.55 -11.01
C LYS A 8 33.63 -7.15 -10.79
N ASP A 9 33.53 -8.15 -9.92
CA ASP A 9 32.25 -8.82 -9.64
C ASP A 9 31.38 -7.99 -8.69
N ALA A 10 31.97 -7.30 -7.70
CA ALA A 10 31.25 -6.33 -6.88
C ALA A 10 30.68 -5.17 -7.72
N PHE A 11 31.43 -4.69 -8.71
CA PHE A 11 30.96 -3.68 -9.66
C PHE A 11 29.83 -4.22 -10.56
N ARG A 12 29.96 -5.47 -11.03
CA ARG A 12 28.94 -6.13 -11.86
C ARG A 12 27.64 -6.40 -11.10
N GLU A 13 27.70 -6.71 -9.82
CA GLU A 13 26.50 -6.84 -8.99
C GLU A 13 25.90 -5.48 -8.66
N TRP A 14 26.73 -4.48 -8.35
CA TRP A 14 26.26 -3.12 -8.05
C TRP A 14 25.55 -2.44 -9.24
N ILE A 15 26.02 -2.70 -10.47
CA ILE A 15 25.41 -2.12 -11.67
C ILE A 15 24.09 -2.80 -12.07
N LYS A 16 23.78 -4.00 -11.56
CA LYS A 16 22.45 -4.60 -11.80
C LYS A 16 21.37 -3.72 -11.19
N ALA A 17 20.22 -3.64 -11.86
CA ALA A 17 19.03 -3.05 -11.28
C ALA A 17 18.52 -3.98 -10.17
N PRO A 18 17.93 -3.43 -9.08
CA PRO A 18 17.22 -4.25 -8.11
C PRO A 18 16.16 -5.11 -8.80
N GLU A 19 16.15 -6.41 -8.50
CA GLU A 19 15.33 -7.39 -9.21
C GLU A 19 13.84 -7.18 -8.94
N ALA A 20 13.47 -6.88 -7.70
CA ALA A 20 12.10 -6.61 -7.27
C ALA A 20 12.04 -5.47 -6.22
N HIS A 21 10.83 -5.07 -5.85
CA HIS A 21 10.63 -4.30 -4.62
C HIS A 21 11.14 -5.10 -3.42
N GLU A 22 11.59 -4.42 -2.35
CA GLU A 22 12.10 -5.12 -1.16
C GLU A 22 11.09 -6.20 -0.75
N GLY A 23 11.61 -7.41 -0.50
CA GLY A 23 10.90 -8.64 -0.13
C GLY A 23 9.63 -8.97 -0.90
N ARG A 24 9.56 -8.53 -2.15
CA ARG A 24 8.74 -9.15 -3.19
C ARG A 24 9.61 -10.07 -4.03
N THR A 25 9.10 -11.24 -4.39
CA THR A 25 9.78 -12.06 -5.40
C THR A 25 9.49 -11.48 -6.79
N GLN A 26 10.38 -11.75 -7.72
CA GLN A 26 10.35 -11.15 -9.05
C GLN A 26 9.32 -11.80 -9.96
N VAL A 27 8.56 -11.00 -10.71
CA VAL A 27 7.43 -11.42 -11.58
C VAL A 27 7.86 -12.26 -12.77
N GLY A 28 9.03 -11.95 -13.30
CA GLY A 28 9.67 -12.66 -14.39
C GLY A 28 11.18 -12.54 -14.24
N ASP A 29 11.94 -13.19 -15.11
CA ASP A 29 13.40 -13.14 -15.00
C ASP A 29 13.97 -11.72 -15.23
N SER A 30 15.23 -11.52 -14.82
CA SER A 30 15.96 -10.25 -14.99
C SER A 30 16.12 -9.74 -16.44
N THR A 31 15.72 -10.53 -17.44
CA THR A 31 15.65 -10.12 -18.86
C THR A 31 14.38 -9.31 -19.14
N TRP A 32 13.30 -9.57 -18.41
CA TRP A 32 11.98 -8.97 -18.65
C TRP A 32 11.44 -8.16 -17.48
N SER A 33 12.05 -8.28 -16.31
CA SER A 33 11.60 -7.64 -15.07
C SER A 33 12.71 -6.87 -14.35
N ASN A 34 12.29 -5.81 -13.65
CA ASN A 34 13.03 -5.15 -12.57
C ASN A 34 12.03 -4.37 -11.69
N LYS A 35 12.50 -3.91 -10.53
CA LYS A 35 11.70 -3.15 -9.56
C LYS A 35 10.83 -2.03 -10.17
N ASP A 36 11.38 -1.21 -11.05
CA ASP A 36 10.66 -0.05 -11.59
C ASP A 36 9.74 -0.41 -12.78
N LEU A 37 9.89 -1.61 -13.33
CA LEU A 37 9.12 -2.11 -14.46
C LEU A 37 7.90 -2.92 -14.00
N GLU A 38 8.01 -3.66 -12.90
CA GLU A 38 6.93 -4.43 -12.26
C GLU A 38 5.71 -3.57 -11.90
N PRO A 39 4.50 -4.14 -11.71
CA PRO A 39 3.34 -3.37 -11.30
C PRO A 39 3.60 -2.54 -10.05
N THR A 40 3.11 -1.30 -10.01
CA THR A 40 3.29 -0.46 -8.82
C THR A 40 2.62 -1.10 -7.60
N PRO A 41 3.36 -1.33 -6.51
CA PRO A 41 2.81 -1.95 -5.33
C PRO A 41 1.86 -0.99 -4.57
N PRO A 42 0.85 -1.49 -3.84
CA PRO A 42 -0.14 -0.66 -3.14
C PRO A 42 0.43 0.49 -2.31
N GLU A 43 1.52 0.26 -1.58
CA GLU A 43 2.20 1.25 -0.75
C GLU A 43 2.83 2.41 -1.55
N GLN A 44 3.08 2.22 -2.84
CA GLN A 44 3.61 3.24 -3.75
C GLN A 44 2.52 3.88 -4.62
N ARG A 45 1.26 3.44 -4.51
CA ARG A 45 0.10 4.06 -5.16
C ARG A 45 -0.32 5.29 -4.36
N THR A 46 0.45 6.37 -4.46
CA THR A 46 0.29 7.57 -3.62
C THR A 46 -0.62 8.63 -4.24
N TRP A 47 -0.97 8.53 -5.52
CA TRP A 47 -1.73 9.55 -6.23
C TRP A 47 -3.23 9.32 -6.06
N THR A 48 -3.95 10.39 -5.74
CA THR A 48 -5.41 10.41 -5.59
C THR A 48 -6.06 11.31 -6.64
N TRP A 49 -7.39 11.40 -6.62
CA TRP A 49 -8.24 12.08 -7.60
C TRP A 49 -7.79 13.47 -8.07
N TYR A 50 -7.06 14.24 -7.27
CA TYR A 50 -6.63 15.60 -7.63
C TYR A 50 -5.22 15.68 -8.24
N ASN A 51 -4.38 14.65 -8.08
CA ASN A 51 -2.96 14.73 -8.47
C ASN A 51 -2.77 14.79 -10.00
N LEU A 52 -3.46 13.94 -10.76
CA LEU A 52 -3.41 13.99 -12.24
C LEU A 52 -4.04 15.28 -12.81
N PRO A 53 -5.21 15.74 -12.33
CA PRO A 53 -5.71 17.07 -12.69
C PRO A 53 -4.70 18.19 -12.41
N LEU A 54 -4.08 18.24 -11.21
CA LEU A 54 -3.07 19.27 -10.91
C LEU A 54 -1.82 19.13 -11.77
N TYR A 55 -1.37 17.90 -12.07
CA TYR A 55 -0.28 17.65 -13.01
C TYR A 55 -0.58 18.25 -14.39
N TRP A 56 -1.77 17.98 -14.93
CA TRP A 56 -2.19 18.51 -16.22
C TRP A 56 -2.36 20.01 -16.20
N PHE A 57 -3.09 20.54 -15.21
CA PHE A 57 -3.27 21.97 -15.02
C PHE A 57 -1.91 22.69 -14.97
N SER A 58 -1.01 22.20 -14.13
CA SER A 58 0.36 22.68 -14.00
C SER A 58 1.13 22.63 -15.32
N ASN A 59 1.12 21.50 -16.04
CA ASN A 59 1.83 21.39 -17.30
C ASN A 59 1.25 22.26 -18.42
N MET A 60 -0.06 22.52 -18.42
CA MET A 60 -0.67 23.39 -19.41
C MET A 60 -0.31 24.86 -19.16
N PHE A 61 -0.31 25.30 -17.90
CA PHE A 61 0.17 26.63 -17.50
C PHE A 61 1.71 26.69 -17.54
N GLY A 62 2.26 26.72 -18.75
CA GLY A 62 3.70 26.75 -18.96
C GLY A 62 4.12 27.24 -20.34
N THR A 63 5.44 27.37 -20.50
CA THR A 63 6.08 27.97 -21.68
C THR A 63 5.67 27.27 -22.98
N THR A 64 5.59 25.93 -22.97
CA THR A 64 5.19 25.18 -24.16
C THR A 64 3.74 25.44 -24.55
N GLY A 65 2.82 25.48 -23.57
CA GLY A 65 1.42 25.79 -23.81
C GLY A 65 1.26 27.17 -24.45
N TRP A 66 1.94 28.18 -23.90
CA TRP A 66 1.94 29.55 -24.42
C TRP A 66 2.49 29.60 -25.86
N ASN A 67 3.71 29.09 -26.07
CA ASN A 67 4.41 29.16 -27.37
C ASN A 67 3.65 28.44 -28.49
N VAL A 68 2.99 27.31 -28.20
CA VAL A 68 2.27 26.52 -29.21
C VAL A 68 1.13 27.33 -29.83
N ALA A 69 0.28 27.96 -29.02
CA ALA A 69 -0.82 28.77 -29.54
C ALA A 69 -0.31 30.06 -30.21
N SER A 70 0.69 30.71 -29.62
CA SER A 70 1.31 31.91 -30.17
C SER A 70 2.02 31.68 -31.52
N SER A 71 2.60 30.48 -31.73
CA SER A 71 3.25 30.12 -33.00
C SER A 71 2.28 30.11 -34.19
N LEU A 72 1.00 29.79 -33.95
CA LEU A 72 -0.04 29.79 -35.00
C LEU A 72 -0.31 31.20 -35.52
N ILE A 73 -0.24 32.21 -34.65
CA ILE A 73 -0.37 33.63 -35.02
C ILE A 73 0.85 34.05 -35.86
N ALA A 74 2.05 33.67 -35.45
CA ALA A 74 3.28 34.02 -36.17
C ALA A 74 3.37 33.40 -37.57
N VAL A 75 2.75 32.25 -37.82
CA VAL A 75 2.64 31.66 -39.17
C VAL A 75 1.43 32.17 -39.97
N GLY A 76 0.70 33.16 -39.45
CA GLY A 76 -0.29 33.93 -40.20
C GLY A 76 -1.74 33.47 -40.07
N LEU A 77 -2.08 32.59 -39.12
CA LEU A 77 -3.48 32.31 -38.80
C LEU A 77 -4.09 33.48 -38.02
N THR A 78 -5.38 33.74 -38.26
CA THR A 78 -6.10 34.67 -37.39
C THR A 78 -6.32 34.06 -36.00
N TRP A 79 -6.54 34.91 -34.99
CA TRP A 79 -6.75 34.42 -33.62
C TRP A 79 -7.97 33.49 -33.52
N GLN A 80 -9.03 33.72 -34.30
CA GLN A 80 -10.20 32.85 -34.32
C GLN A 80 -9.88 31.48 -34.92
N GLN A 81 -9.14 31.44 -36.03
CA GLN A 81 -8.74 30.19 -36.68
C GLN A 81 -7.81 29.37 -35.78
N ALA A 82 -6.84 30.04 -35.15
CA ALA A 82 -5.95 29.43 -34.18
C ALA A 82 -6.73 28.90 -32.96
N PHE A 83 -7.70 29.67 -32.44
CA PHE A 83 -8.49 29.26 -31.28
C PHE A 83 -9.41 28.07 -31.57
N VAL A 84 -10.07 28.01 -32.73
CA VAL A 84 -10.84 26.82 -33.15
C VAL A 84 -9.95 25.59 -33.19
N SER A 85 -8.74 25.72 -33.74
CA SER A 85 -7.75 24.65 -33.74
C SER A 85 -7.43 24.20 -32.30
N CYS A 86 -7.20 25.16 -31.40
CA CYS A 86 -6.93 24.97 -29.97
C CYS A 86 -8.02 24.15 -29.27
N VAL A 87 -9.29 24.49 -29.49
CA VAL A 87 -10.42 23.78 -28.89
C VAL A 87 -10.51 22.34 -29.41
N LEU A 88 -10.45 22.15 -30.74
CA LEU A 88 -10.58 20.82 -31.35
C LEU A 88 -9.42 19.90 -30.95
N GLY A 89 -8.17 20.38 -31.03
CA GLY A 89 -6.99 19.62 -30.62
C GLY A 89 -6.99 19.29 -29.12
N SER A 90 -7.51 20.19 -28.28
CA SER A 90 -7.62 19.94 -26.84
C SER A 90 -8.68 18.90 -26.50
N LEU A 91 -9.80 18.87 -27.23
CA LEU A 91 -10.83 17.85 -27.07
C LEU A 91 -10.29 16.46 -27.40
N ILE A 92 -9.62 16.34 -28.55
CA ILE A 92 -8.99 15.07 -28.96
C ILE A 92 -7.94 14.63 -27.94
N SER A 93 -7.10 15.57 -27.47
CA SER A 93 -6.10 15.30 -26.42
C SER A 93 -6.75 14.73 -25.15
N ALA A 94 -7.83 15.33 -24.65
CA ALA A 94 -8.49 14.91 -23.42
C ALA A 94 -9.04 13.47 -23.48
N ILE A 95 -9.61 13.09 -24.63
CA ILE A 95 -10.13 11.74 -24.87
C ILE A 95 -8.98 10.72 -24.84
N VAL A 96 -7.89 11.03 -25.56
CA VAL A 96 -6.76 10.11 -25.72
C VAL A 96 -5.97 9.97 -24.42
N VAL A 97 -5.78 11.06 -23.66
CA VAL A 97 -5.16 11.02 -22.32
C VAL A 97 -5.90 10.03 -21.42
N THR A 98 -7.23 10.16 -21.36
CA THR A 98 -8.06 9.30 -20.50
C THR A 98 -7.97 7.85 -20.97
N GLY A 99 -8.09 7.61 -22.28
CA GLY A 99 -8.01 6.26 -22.86
C GLY A 99 -6.66 5.58 -22.60
N MET A 100 -5.55 6.31 -22.68
CA MET A 100 -4.21 5.77 -22.40
C MET A 100 -3.96 5.54 -20.91
N ALA A 101 -4.61 6.30 -20.02
CA ALA A 101 -4.38 6.18 -18.58
C ALA A 101 -5.08 4.97 -17.96
N ILE A 102 -6.24 4.56 -18.49
CA ILE A 102 -7.06 3.44 -17.98
C ILE A 102 -6.24 2.15 -17.78
N PRO A 103 -5.57 1.57 -18.79
CA PRO A 103 -4.80 0.34 -18.57
C PRO A 103 -3.67 0.51 -17.54
N GLY A 104 -3.11 1.71 -17.44
CA GLY A 104 -2.07 2.03 -16.47
C GLY A 104 -2.58 2.05 -15.04
N VAL A 105 -3.78 2.59 -14.78
CA VAL A 105 -4.37 2.59 -13.43
C VAL A 105 -5.02 1.26 -13.05
N MET A 106 -5.64 0.56 -14.00
CA MET A 106 -6.33 -0.70 -13.71
C MET A 106 -5.37 -1.84 -13.34
N TYR A 107 -4.15 -1.82 -13.89
CA TYR A 107 -3.14 -2.87 -13.68
C TYR A 107 -1.84 -2.35 -13.05
N HIS A 108 -1.77 -1.05 -12.77
CA HIS A 108 -0.59 -0.39 -12.22
C HIS A 108 0.70 -0.59 -13.06
N LEU A 109 0.54 -0.61 -14.40
CA LEU A 109 1.60 -0.86 -15.36
C LEU A 109 2.07 0.42 -16.07
N GLY A 110 3.38 0.52 -16.31
CA GLY A 110 3.96 1.55 -17.18
C GLY A 110 3.80 1.24 -18.68
N TYR A 111 4.01 2.25 -19.51
CA TYR A 111 3.94 2.14 -20.97
C TYR A 111 4.84 1.03 -21.55
N PRO A 112 6.11 0.86 -21.12
CA PRO A 112 6.99 -0.14 -21.71
C PRO A 112 6.45 -1.57 -21.59
N VAL A 113 5.74 -1.85 -20.50
CA VAL A 113 5.12 -3.16 -20.27
C VAL A 113 3.83 -3.30 -21.07
N LEU A 114 2.97 -2.27 -21.11
CA LEU A 114 1.77 -2.27 -21.94
C LEU A 114 2.09 -2.42 -23.43
N ALA A 115 3.21 -1.88 -23.91
CA ALA A 115 3.64 -2.07 -25.29
C ALA A 115 3.86 -3.56 -25.65
N ARG A 116 4.18 -4.43 -24.68
CA ARG A 116 4.34 -5.88 -24.90
C ARG A 116 3.01 -6.55 -25.25
N SER A 117 1.88 -6.06 -24.72
CA SER A 117 0.57 -6.65 -24.97
C SER A 117 0.10 -6.46 -26.42
N VAL A 118 0.57 -5.39 -27.07
CA VAL A 118 0.15 -5.02 -28.43
C VAL A 118 1.23 -5.23 -29.49
N MET A 119 2.51 -5.15 -29.14
CA MET A 119 3.62 -5.29 -30.09
C MET A 119 4.42 -6.59 -29.90
N GLY A 120 4.18 -7.32 -28.81
CA GLY A 120 4.93 -8.52 -28.42
C GLY A 120 6.20 -8.21 -27.65
N MET A 121 6.77 -9.25 -27.03
CA MET A 121 7.95 -9.14 -26.16
C MET A 121 9.12 -8.40 -26.81
N TYR A 122 9.59 -8.84 -27.98
CA TYR A 122 10.68 -8.17 -28.72
C TYR A 122 10.19 -7.02 -29.60
N GLY A 123 8.98 -7.10 -30.14
CA GLY A 123 8.44 -6.03 -30.97
C GLY A 123 8.31 -4.71 -30.20
N SER A 124 8.02 -4.78 -28.89
CA SER A 124 7.90 -3.60 -28.03
C SER A 124 9.17 -2.73 -28.00
N TYR A 125 10.38 -3.31 -28.10
CA TYR A 125 11.64 -2.56 -28.02
C TYR A 125 11.75 -1.45 -29.05
N PHE A 126 11.28 -1.69 -30.28
CA PHE A 126 11.32 -0.68 -31.33
C PHE A 126 10.47 0.56 -30.96
N PHE A 127 9.28 0.34 -30.40
CA PHE A 127 8.35 1.43 -30.07
C PHE A 127 8.77 2.18 -28.80
N ILE A 128 9.29 1.46 -27.81
CA ILE A 128 9.92 2.02 -26.61
C ILE A 128 11.12 2.90 -27.03
N PHE A 129 11.96 2.43 -27.96
CA PHE A 129 13.08 3.21 -28.48
C PHE A 129 12.67 4.49 -29.21
N ILE A 130 11.65 4.45 -30.07
CA ILE A 130 11.13 5.65 -30.75
C ILE A 130 10.64 6.68 -29.73
N ARG A 131 9.92 6.24 -28.69
CA ARG A 131 9.45 7.13 -27.61
C ARG A 131 10.61 7.74 -26.83
N ALA A 132 11.63 6.94 -26.53
CA ALA A 132 12.81 7.39 -25.81
C ALA A 132 13.55 8.53 -26.56
N ILE A 133 13.70 8.43 -27.89
CA ILE A 133 14.29 9.50 -28.71
C ILE A 133 13.52 10.81 -28.54
N VAL A 134 12.20 10.74 -28.63
CA VAL A 134 11.34 11.94 -28.53
C VAL A 134 11.48 12.57 -27.14
N CYS A 135 11.59 11.78 -26.08
CA CYS A 135 11.81 12.28 -24.73
C CYS A 135 13.15 13.01 -24.57
N ILE A 136 14.25 12.49 -25.13
CA ILE A 136 15.56 13.17 -25.10
C ILE A 136 15.50 14.52 -25.80
N ILE A 137 14.89 14.56 -26.99
CA ILE A 137 14.78 15.80 -27.77
C ILE A 137 13.99 16.86 -27.00
N TRP A 138 12.85 16.47 -26.45
CA TRP A 138 12.04 17.37 -25.65
C TRP A 138 12.73 17.79 -24.36
N TYR A 139 13.55 16.92 -23.77
CA TYR A 139 14.34 17.30 -22.61
C TYR A 139 15.26 18.48 -22.92
N GLY A 140 16.05 18.37 -24.00
CA GLY A 140 16.90 19.46 -24.46
C GLY A 140 16.13 20.73 -24.82
N ILE A 141 14.99 20.61 -25.51
CA ILE A 141 14.14 21.75 -25.88
C ILE A 141 13.61 22.48 -24.64
N GLN A 142 13.13 21.76 -23.62
CA GLN A 142 12.66 22.38 -22.38
C GLN A 142 13.81 23.08 -21.66
N THR A 143 14.96 22.43 -21.47
CA THR A 143 16.14 23.08 -20.88
C THR A 143 16.52 24.35 -21.65
N TYR A 144 16.44 24.35 -22.98
CA TYR A 144 16.70 25.55 -23.78
C TYR A 144 15.66 26.65 -23.58
N TYR A 145 14.36 26.32 -23.44
CA TYR A 145 13.34 27.31 -23.09
C TYR A 145 13.63 27.98 -21.76
N GLY A 146 13.92 27.19 -20.73
CA GLY A 146 14.26 27.76 -19.42
C GLY A 146 15.56 28.57 -19.48
N ALA A 147 16.54 28.17 -20.30
CA ALA A 147 17.81 28.87 -20.43
C ALA A 147 17.62 30.28 -20.99
N ASN A 148 16.74 30.45 -21.97
CA ASN A 148 16.44 31.77 -22.52
C ASN A 148 15.67 32.63 -21.50
N LEU A 149 14.76 32.03 -20.72
CA LEU A 149 14.10 32.72 -19.61
C LEU A 149 15.10 33.12 -18.51
N LEU A 150 16.08 32.28 -18.21
CA LEU A 150 17.18 32.59 -17.29
C LEU A 150 18.04 33.73 -17.83
N SER A 151 18.31 33.76 -19.13
CA SER A 151 18.98 34.88 -19.80
C SER A 151 18.18 36.19 -19.64
N VAL A 152 16.85 36.16 -19.76
CA VAL A 152 16.00 37.33 -19.47
C VAL A 152 16.13 37.76 -18.01
N CYS A 153 16.15 36.82 -17.06
CA CYS A 153 16.39 37.14 -15.64
C CYS A 153 17.75 37.83 -15.43
N PHE A 154 18.81 37.34 -16.09
CA PHE A 154 20.13 37.97 -16.03
C PHE A 154 20.14 39.35 -16.68
N ARG A 155 19.41 39.56 -17.77
CA ARG A 155 19.20 40.89 -18.35
C ARG A 155 18.53 41.82 -17.34
N CYS A 156 17.50 41.36 -16.62
CA CYS A 156 16.85 42.14 -15.57
C CYS A 156 17.79 42.49 -14.41
N ILE A 157 18.73 41.62 -14.02
CA ILE A 157 19.65 41.85 -12.89
C ILE A 157 20.84 42.71 -13.31
N PHE A 158 21.55 42.28 -14.36
CA PHE A 158 22.87 42.79 -14.75
C PHE A 158 22.82 43.86 -15.84
N GLY A 159 21.67 44.06 -16.48
CA GLY A 159 21.48 45.07 -17.51
C GLY A 159 22.45 44.93 -18.68
N ASP A 160 23.02 46.06 -19.09
CA ASP A 160 23.94 46.18 -20.23
C ASP A 160 25.13 45.23 -20.17
N SER A 161 25.59 44.86 -18.97
CA SER A 161 26.73 43.95 -18.81
C SER A 161 26.43 42.51 -19.26
N TRP A 162 25.16 42.08 -19.14
CA TRP A 162 24.69 40.81 -19.70
C TRP A 162 24.27 40.97 -21.16
N ASP A 163 23.55 42.05 -21.48
CA ASP A 163 22.96 42.21 -22.80
C ASP A 163 24.01 42.35 -23.90
N ASN A 164 25.06 43.14 -23.62
CA ASN A 164 26.19 43.40 -24.52
C ASN A 164 27.33 42.38 -24.40
N TRP A 165 27.11 41.24 -23.72
CA TRP A 165 28.16 40.24 -23.57
C TRP A 165 28.57 39.66 -24.94
N PRO A 166 29.85 39.77 -25.37
CA PRO A 166 30.31 39.32 -26.68
C PRO A 166 30.00 37.86 -27.00
N ASN A 167 29.48 37.62 -28.20
CA ASN A 167 29.32 36.28 -28.75
C ASN A 167 30.63 35.78 -29.38
N MET A 168 31.16 34.68 -28.87
CA MET A 168 32.38 34.00 -29.37
C MET A 168 32.08 32.86 -30.35
N LEU A 169 30.80 32.55 -30.60
CA LEU A 169 30.37 31.46 -31.47
C LEU A 169 30.19 31.92 -32.92
N PRO A 170 30.44 31.05 -33.93
CA PRO A 170 30.22 31.38 -35.34
C PRO A 170 28.74 31.61 -35.66
N ALA A 171 28.46 32.38 -36.71
CA ALA A 171 27.09 32.73 -37.11
C ALA A 171 26.18 31.52 -37.41
N GLY A 172 26.76 30.39 -37.84
CA GLY A 172 26.02 29.15 -38.08
C GLY A 172 25.75 28.30 -36.83
N ALA A 173 26.04 28.80 -35.62
CA ALA A 173 25.81 28.06 -34.38
C ALA A 173 24.33 27.98 -33.98
N ASP A 174 23.48 28.90 -34.46
CA ASP A 174 22.06 29.08 -34.07
C ASP A 174 21.84 29.23 -32.55
N VAL A 175 22.90 29.57 -31.81
CA VAL A 175 22.91 29.87 -30.37
C VAL A 175 24.04 30.86 -30.08
N THR A 176 23.83 31.75 -29.11
CA THR A 176 24.85 32.71 -28.66
C THR A 176 25.63 32.19 -27.45
N SER A 177 26.80 32.76 -27.19
CA SER A 177 27.62 32.42 -26.01
C SER A 177 26.86 32.62 -24.70
N LYS A 178 26.05 33.68 -24.60
CA LYS A 178 25.21 33.96 -23.42
C LYS A 178 24.10 32.93 -23.22
N GLN A 179 23.43 32.53 -24.30
CA GLN A 179 22.41 31.48 -24.26
C GLN A 179 23.01 30.12 -23.89
N LEU A 180 24.21 29.80 -24.41
CA LEU A 180 24.89 28.55 -24.09
C LEU A 180 25.31 28.50 -22.61
N LEU A 181 25.82 29.61 -22.05
CA LEU A 181 26.09 29.67 -20.60
C LEU A 181 24.80 29.46 -19.80
N ALA A 182 23.72 30.19 -20.13
CA ALA A 182 22.45 30.06 -19.43
C ALA A 182 21.88 28.63 -19.53
N PHE A 183 22.11 27.94 -20.66
CA PHE A 183 21.74 26.54 -20.84
C PHE A 183 22.45 25.62 -19.86
N PHE A 184 23.77 25.71 -19.74
CA PHE A 184 24.51 24.88 -18.78
C PHE A 184 24.19 25.22 -17.32
N LEU A 185 23.97 26.51 -17.01
CA LEU A 185 23.56 26.92 -15.67
C LEU A 185 22.18 26.35 -15.30
N LEU A 186 21.21 26.43 -16.21
CA LEU A 186 19.91 25.83 -15.95
C LEU A 186 19.99 24.31 -15.88
N TRP A 187 20.75 23.67 -16.77
CA TRP A 187 20.96 22.23 -16.74
C TRP A 187 21.55 21.78 -15.38
N LEU A 188 22.51 22.53 -14.82
CA LEU A 188 23.05 22.26 -13.48
C LEU A 188 22.00 22.39 -12.37
N VAL A 189 21.02 23.29 -12.52
CA VAL A 189 19.88 23.42 -11.60
C VAL A 189 18.88 22.28 -11.77
N GLU A 190 18.64 21.82 -13.00
CA GLU A 190 17.73 20.71 -13.33
C GLU A 190 18.28 19.35 -12.89
N PHE A 191 19.58 19.16 -13.03
CA PHE A 191 20.22 17.86 -12.90
C PHE A 191 19.94 17.15 -11.56
N PRO A 192 20.03 17.81 -10.37
CA PRO A 192 19.68 17.19 -9.09
C PRO A 192 18.27 16.60 -9.01
N PHE A 193 17.30 17.16 -9.74
CA PHE A 193 15.92 16.67 -9.73
C PHE A 193 15.77 15.31 -10.45
N THR A 194 16.72 14.95 -11.32
CA THR A 194 16.72 13.65 -12.02
C THR A 194 16.93 12.45 -11.10
N TRP A 195 17.32 12.67 -9.83
CA TRP A 195 17.39 11.62 -8.81
C TRP A 195 16.06 11.36 -8.09
N VAL A 196 15.07 12.24 -8.24
CA VAL A 196 13.78 12.07 -7.59
C VAL A 196 12.97 10.97 -8.30
N HIS A 197 12.40 10.06 -7.52
CA HIS A 197 11.57 8.97 -8.05
C HIS A 197 10.12 9.43 -8.27
N PRO A 198 9.42 8.93 -9.30
CA PRO A 198 8.02 9.26 -9.61
C PRO A 198 7.02 9.21 -8.44
N THR A 199 7.26 8.36 -7.44
CA THR A 199 6.40 8.23 -6.25
C THR A 199 6.26 9.53 -5.43
N HIS A 200 7.22 10.45 -5.54
CA HIS A 200 7.26 11.69 -4.74
C HIS A 200 7.04 12.96 -5.57
N ILE A 201 6.81 12.85 -6.88
CA ILE A 201 6.87 14.01 -7.77
C ILE A 201 5.61 14.87 -7.70
N HIS A 202 4.50 14.32 -7.21
CA HIS A 202 3.21 15.01 -7.15
C HIS A 202 3.27 16.33 -6.36
N TYR A 203 4.17 16.46 -5.37
CA TYR A 203 4.36 17.70 -4.61
C TYR A 203 4.79 18.90 -5.48
N ILE A 204 5.68 18.70 -6.48
CA ILE A 204 6.15 19.80 -7.34
C ILE A 204 5.01 20.34 -8.22
N TYR A 205 4.12 19.45 -8.68
CA TYR A 205 3.00 19.82 -9.52
C TYR A 205 1.91 20.54 -8.74
N THR A 206 1.69 20.17 -7.48
CA THR A 206 0.78 20.90 -6.59
C THR A 206 1.24 22.35 -6.41
N VAL A 207 2.51 22.59 -6.08
CA VAL A 207 3.05 23.95 -5.91
C VAL A 207 2.99 24.74 -7.21
N LYS A 208 3.44 24.15 -8.32
CA LYS A 208 3.43 24.78 -9.64
C LYS A 208 2.01 25.12 -10.12
N GLY A 209 1.04 24.25 -9.83
CA GLY A 209 -0.37 24.42 -10.18
C GLY A 209 -0.98 25.70 -9.61
N PHE A 210 -0.48 26.20 -8.47
CA PHE A 210 -0.92 27.47 -7.89
C PHE A 210 -0.16 28.68 -8.43
N ILE A 211 1.15 28.58 -8.64
CA ILE A 211 1.98 29.73 -9.02
C ILE A 211 1.71 30.17 -10.47
N MET A 212 1.63 29.20 -11.38
CA MET A 212 1.65 29.50 -12.81
C MET A 212 0.43 30.27 -13.36
N PRO A 213 -0.80 30.05 -12.87
CA PRO A 213 -1.93 30.89 -13.27
C PRO A 213 -1.68 32.38 -13.06
N PHE A 214 -1.11 32.79 -11.92
CA PHE A 214 -0.84 34.21 -11.66
C PHE A 214 0.18 34.79 -12.62
N ALA A 215 1.24 34.05 -12.97
CA ALA A 215 2.22 34.48 -13.95
C ALA A 215 1.61 34.64 -15.35
N CYS A 216 0.81 33.66 -15.80
CA CYS A 216 0.16 33.69 -17.11
C CYS A 216 -0.88 34.83 -17.22
N PHE A 217 -1.76 34.97 -16.21
CA PHE A 217 -2.77 36.04 -16.19
C PHE A 217 -2.15 37.42 -16.00
N GLY A 218 -1.09 37.54 -15.19
CA GLY A 218 -0.35 38.79 -15.02
C GLY A 218 0.29 39.27 -16.31
N LEU A 219 0.99 38.37 -17.02
CA LEU A 219 1.58 38.68 -18.32
C LEU A 219 0.51 39.01 -19.37
N PHE A 220 -0.57 38.23 -19.43
CA PHE A 220 -1.71 38.50 -20.32
C PHE A 220 -2.30 39.89 -20.05
N GLY A 221 -2.58 40.21 -18.78
CA GLY A 221 -3.12 41.51 -18.38
C GLY A 221 -2.20 42.66 -18.80
N TRP A 222 -0.88 42.48 -18.65
CA TRP A 222 0.11 43.45 -19.12
C TRP A 222 0.06 43.62 -20.65
N CYS A 223 0.06 42.52 -21.41
CA CYS A 223 -0.02 42.55 -22.87
C CYS A 223 -1.32 43.21 -23.37
N MET A 224 -2.43 43.03 -22.66
CA MET A 224 -3.69 43.71 -22.99
C MET A 224 -3.65 45.20 -22.66
N ALA A 225 -3.00 45.60 -21.58
CA ALA A 225 -2.95 47.01 -21.16
C ALA A 225 -1.99 47.85 -22.03
N TYR A 226 -0.88 47.26 -22.48
CA TYR A 226 0.19 47.96 -23.23
C TYR A 226 0.26 47.58 -24.71
N GLY A 227 -0.56 46.61 -25.15
CA GLY A 227 -0.80 46.30 -26.56
C GLY A 227 -2.04 47.03 -27.09
N THR A 228 -2.69 46.44 -28.09
CA THR A 228 -3.96 46.97 -28.65
C THR A 228 -5.18 46.72 -27.75
N GLY A 229 -5.08 45.83 -26.77
CA GLY A 229 -6.16 45.45 -25.86
C GLY A 229 -7.16 44.42 -26.42
N ILE A 230 -7.89 43.77 -25.51
CA ILE A 230 -8.75 42.62 -25.83
C ILE A 230 -9.87 42.95 -26.82
N SER A 231 -10.41 44.17 -26.78
CA SER A 231 -11.46 44.63 -27.70
C SER A 231 -10.96 44.80 -29.14
N ASN A 232 -9.65 44.94 -29.34
CA ASN A 232 -9.04 45.23 -30.64
C ASN A 232 -8.24 44.05 -31.23
N ILE A 233 -8.16 42.91 -30.53
CA ILE A 233 -7.42 41.74 -31.04
C ILE A 233 -7.97 41.21 -32.38
N GLY A 234 -9.26 41.43 -32.66
CA GLY A 234 -9.87 41.11 -33.95
C GLY A 234 -9.26 41.93 -35.09
N ALA A 235 -9.17 43.25 -34.93
CA ALA A 235 -8.56 44.14 -35.91
C ALA A 235 -7.05 43.91 -36.03
N ALA A 236 -6.36 43.77 -34.90
CA ALA A 236 -4.92 43.47 -34.85
C ALA A 236 -4.57 42.15 -35.55
N SER A 237 -5.42 41.13 -35.41
CA SER A 237 -5.22 39.85 -36.08
C SER A 237 -5.41 39.91 -37.59
N VAL A 238 -6.29 40.78 -38.10
CA VAL A 238 -6.47 40.99 -39.54
C VAL A 238 -5.32 41.81 -40.11
N ALA A 239 -4.84 42.81 -39.38
CA ALA A 239 -3.68 43.61 -39.77
C ALA A 239 -2.36 42.82 -39.74
N GLY A 240 -2.22 41.90 -38.78
CA GLY A 240 -1.07 41.00 -38.65
C GLY A 240 -1.14 39.76 -39.56
N ALA A 241 -2.30 39.46 -40.15
CA ALA A 241 -2.44 38.42 -41.15
C ALA A 241 -1.79 38.89 -42.45
N SER A 242 -0.54 38.48 -42.67
CA SER A 242 0.08 38.60 -43.99
C SER A 242 -0.75 37.85 -45.06
N ALA A 243 -0.65 38.26 -46.33
CA ALA A 243 -1.32 37.68 -47.50
C ALA A 243 -0.94 36.19 -47.80
N ALA A 244 -0.60 35.39 -46.79
CA ALA A 244 0.05 34.08 -46.88
C ALA A 244 -0.91 32.88 -46.92
N ALA A 245 -2.23 33.05 -46.82
CA ALA A 245 -3.17 31.92 -46.94
C ALA A 245 -3.34 31.48 -48.41
N LYS A 246 -2.29 30.93 -49.02
CA LYS A 246 -2.42 30.06 -50.22
C LYS A 246 -3.07 28.72 -49.86
N THR A 247 -3.20 28.42 -48.57
CA THR A 247 -3.83 27.21 -48.03
C THR A 247 -5.29 27.51 -47.65
N PRO A 248 -6.26 26.70 -48.12
CA PRO A 248 -7.66 26.87 -47.72
C PRO A 248 -7.84 26.84 -46.20
N VAL A 249 -8.73 27.69 -45.68
CA VAL A 249 -8.94 27.89 -44.22
C VAL A 249 -9.15 26.57 -43.46
N GLY A 250 -9.90 25.63 -44.02
CA GLY A 250 -10.11 24.32 -43.39
C GLY A 250 -8.81 23.52 -43.18
N TRP A 251 -7.89 23.57 -44.15
CA TRP A 251 -6.59 22.93 -44.04
C TRP A 251 -5.65 23.65 -43.07
N ALA A 252 -5.74 24.98 -42.99
CA ALA A 252 -5.00 25.77 -42.00
C ALA A 252 -5.45 25.42 -40.57
N ILE A 253 -6.76 25.31 -40.32
CA ILE A 253 -7.31 24.87 -39.03
C ILE A 253 -6.87 23.44 -38.71
N MET A 254 -6.95 22.52 -39.69
CA MET A 254 -6.50 21.14 -39.49
C MET A 254 -5.01 21.05 -39.17
N SER A 255 -4.17 21.84 -39.86
CA SER A 255 -2.75 21.96 -39.54
C SER A 255 -2.54 22.49 -38.11
N GLY A 256 -3.36 23.45 -37.67
CA GLY A 256 -3.36 23.91 -36.28
C GLY A 256 -3.69 22.80 -35.29
N VAL A 257 -4.74 22.01 -35.56
CA VAL A 257 -5.10 20.83 -34.75
C VAL A 257 -3.91 19.86 -34.65
N ASN A 258 -3.22 19.59 -35.76
CA ASN A 258 -2.05 18.72 -35.79
C ASN A 258 -0.87 19.26 -34.96
N VAL A 259 -0.64 20.58 -34.96
CA VAL A 259 0.37 21.23 -34.11
C VAL A 259 0.04 21.05 -32.62
N ILE A 260 -1.22 21.24 -32.24
CA ILE A 260 -1.67 21.09 -30.85
C ILE A 260 -1.57 19.64 -30.39
N MET A 261 -1.96 18.68 -31.23
CA MET A 261 -1.75 17.27 -30.95
C MET A 261 -0.26 16.96 -30.79
N GLY A 262 0.60 17.63 -31.56
CA GLY A 262 2.03 17.43 -31.44
C GLY A 262 2.64 17.80 -30.13
N SER A 263 2.26 18.97 -29.62
CA SER A 263 2.78 19.44 -28.34
C SER A 263 2.56 18.46 -27.18
N LEU A 264 1.53 17.60 -27.24
CA LEU A 264 1.22 16.62 -26.20
C LEU A 264 1.48 15.17 -26.59
N SER A 265 1.67 14.85 -27.87
CA SER A 265 1.73 13.45 -28.31
C SER A 265 2.72 12.57 -27.53
N PRO A 266 3.90 13.05 -27.09
CA PRO A 266 4.77 12.27 -26.21
C PRO A 266 4.10 11.99 -24.87
N MET A 267 3.53 13.02 -24.25
CA MET A 267 2.81 12.90 -22.97
C MET A 267 1.59 11.98 -23.07
N LEU A 268 0.90 11.91 -24.21
CA LEU A 268 -0.24 11.01 -24.42
C LEU A 268 0.17 9.54 -24.28
N VAL A 269 1.28 9.16 -24.91
CA VAL A 269 1.80 7.78 -24.85
C VAL A 269 2.29 7.43 -23.45
N ASN A 270 2.80 8.42 -22.72
CA ASN A 270 3.41 8.28 -21.38
C ASN A 270 2.38 8.15 -20.24
N GLN A 271 1.07 8.29 -20.52
CA GLN A 271 0.05 8.30 -19.46
C GLN A 271 0.08 7.09 -18.51
N PRO A 272 0.32 5.85 -18.99
CA PRO A 272 0.45 4.72 -18.08
C PRO A 272 1.57 4.88 -17.05
N ASP A 273 2.68 5.55 -17.40
CA ASP A 273 3.82 5.76 -16.50
C ASP A 273 3.46 6.62 -15.28
N LEU A 274 2.43 7.46 -15.39
CA LEU A 274 1.93 8.28 -14.29
C LEU A 274 0.70 7.65 -13.63
N ALA A 275 -0.24 7.17 -14.44
CA ALA A 275 -1.50 6.58 -13.97
C ALA A 275 -1.28 5.35 -13.09
N ARG A 276 -0.17 4.62 -13.28
CA ARG A 276 0.20 3.48 -12.44
C ARG A 276 0.39 3.81 -10.96
N TYR A 277 0.58 5.07 -10.59
CA TYR A 277 0.73 5.50 -9.19
C TYR A 277 -0.59 5.95 -8.55
N CYS A 278 -1.70 5.94 -9.30
CA CYS A 278 -3.03 6.23 -8.76
C CYS A 278 -3.53 5.10 -7.84
N LYS A 279 -4.34 5.46 -6.83
CA LYS A 279 -4.95 4.49 -5.92
C LYS A 279 -6.12 3.75 -6.55
N GLU A 280 -6.99 4.50 -7.22
CA GLU A 280 -8.23 3.97 -7.76
C GLU A 280 -8.41 4.34 -9.23
N PRO A 281 -9.14 3.53 -10.01
CA PRO A 281 -9.43 3.81 -11.42
C PRO A 281 -10.05 5.19 -11.67
N ARG A 282 -10.87 5.70 -10.75
CA ARG A 282 -11.48 7.04 -10.86
C ARG A 282 -10.45 8.17 -10.86
N ASP A 283 -9.28 7.96 -10.24
CA ASP A 283 -8.24 8.98 -10.09
C ASP A 283 -7.56 9.32 -11.42
N ALA A 284 -7.53 8.36 -12.35
CA ALA A 284 -7.10 8.54 -13.73
C ALA A 284 -8.28 8.53 -14.71
N GLY A 285 -9.48 8.89 -14.24
CA GLY A 285 -10.70 8.90 -15.02
C GLY A 285 -10.98 10.21 -15.76
N TRP A 286 -12.26 10.50 -16.00
CA TRP A 286 -12.71 11.65 -16.79
C TRP A 286 -12.31 13.03 -16.22
N LEU A 287 -12.07 13.14 -14.91
CA LEU A 287 -11.66 14.39 -14.25
C LEU A 287 -10.35 14.95 -14.82
N GLN A 288 -9.35 14.09 -15.09
CA GLN A 288 -8.11 14.55 -15.72
C GLN A 288 -8.34 14.99 -17.18
N GLY A 289 -9.18 14.29 -17.93
CA GLY A 289 -9.53 14.67 -19.31
C GLY A 289 -10.22 16.03 -19.35
N GLY A 290 -11.19 16.26 -18.46
CA GLY A 290 -11.83 17.58 -18.30
C GLY A 290 -10.81 18.67 -17.97
N CYS A 291 -9.88 18.40 -17.05
CA CYS A 291 -8.82 19.34 -16.71
C CYS A 291 -7.92 19.68 -17.91
N VAL A 292 -7.47 18.67 -18.67
CA VAL A 292 -6.70 18.87 -19.92
C VAL A 292 -7.45 19.77 -20.89
N PHE A 293 -8.74 19.52 -21.10
CA PHE A 293 -9.55 20.31 -22.02
C PHE A 293 -9.64 21.78 -21.61
N PHE A 294 -10.07 22.06 -20.38
CA PHE A 294 -10.31 23.43 -19.92
C PHE A 294 -9.00 24.22 -19.71
N ALA A 295 -7.97 23.60 -19.11
CA ALA A 295 -6.70 24.27 -18.85
C ALA A 295 -5.99 24.64 -20.16
N LYS A 296 -6.01 23.76 -21.17
CA LYS A 296 -5.40 24.05 -22.48
C LYS A 296 -6.07 25.20 -23.18
N ILE A 297 -7.40 25.18 -23.31
CA ILE A 297 -8.15 26.23 -24.00
C ILE A 297 -7.83 27.59 -23.37
N LEU A 298 -7.78 27.64 -22.04
CA LEU A 298 -7.46 28.85 -21.31
C LEU A 298 -6.05 29.35 -21.63
N VAL A 299 -5.01 28.53 -21.43
CA VAL A 299 -3.62 28.98 -21.64
C VAL A 299 -3.34 29.30 -23.11
N PHE A 300 -3.90 28.51 -24.03
CA PHE A 300 -3.78 28.79 -25.47
C PHE A 300 -4.39 30.13 -25.83
N PHE A 301 -5.58 30.45 -25.30
CA PHE A 301 -6.19 31.77 -25.48
C PHE A 301 -5.29 32.89 -24.93
N LEU A 302 -4.75 32.74 -23.72
CA LEU A 302 -3.86 33.75 -23.11
C LEU A 302 -2.63 34.01 -23.99
N GLY A 303 -2.00 32.95 -24.51
CA GLY A 303 -0.84 33.06 -25.38
C GLY A 303 -1.15 33.73 -26.72
N LEU A 304 -2.12 33.19 -27.47
CA LEU A 304 -2.46 33.73 -28.78
C LEU A 304 -2.97 35.17 -28.70
N ALA A 305 -3.81 35.50 -27.71
CA ALA A 305 -4.35 36.85 -27.56
C ALA A 305 -3.24 37.85 -27.21
N SER A 306 -2.31 37.47 -26.33
CA SER A 306 -1.14 38.31 -26.00
C SER A 306 -0.28 38.58 -27.23
N THR A 307 0.06 37.53 -28.00
CA THR A 307 0.85 37.67 -29.22
C THR A 307 0.14 38.52 -30.27
N THR A 308 -1.17 38.32 -30.49
CA THR A 308 -1.96 39.13 -31.42
C THR A 308 -2.03 40.60 -30.99
N SER A 309 -2.22 40.86 -29.70
CA SER A 309 -2.34 42.24 -29.21
C SER A 309 -1.04 43.02 -29.34
N LEU A 310 0.09 42.39 -29.02
CA LEU A 310 1.42 42.99 -29.20
C LEU A 310 1.81 43.10 -30.67
N GLN A 311 1.44 42.14 -31.51
CA GLN A 311 1.64 42.26 -32.97
C GLN A 311 0.91 43.48 -33.54
N GLY A 312 -0.31 43.74 -33.09
CA GLY A 312 -1.04 44.94 -33.51
C GLY A 312 -0.40 46.25 -33.05
N ALA A 313 0.28 46.25 -31.90
CA ALA A 313 0.89 47.45 -31.32
C ALA A 313 2.31 47.70 -31.85
N TRP A 314 3.11 46.64 -32.00
CA TRP A 314 4.56 46.72 -32.28
C TRP A 314 4.94 46.09 -33.63
N GLY A 315 3.96 45.62 -34.42
CA GLY A 315 4.17 45.07 -35.75
C GLY A 315 4.81 43.67 -35.79
N THR A 316 5.20 43.11 -34.64
CA THR A 316 5.92 41.83 -34.55
C THR A 316 5.16 40.82 -33.71
N ALA A 317 4.97 39.60 -34.24
CA ALA A 317 4.37 38.49 -33.51
C ALA A 317 5.42 37.76 -32.67
N TYR A 318 5.66 38.23 -31.45
CA TYR A 318 6.52 37.56 -30.48
C TYR A 318 5.85 36.25 -30.02
N TRP A 319 6.25 35.15 -30.66
CA TRP A 319 5.63 33.84 -30.45
C TRP A 319 6.27 33.04 -29.32
N ASN A 320 7.56 33.25 -29.07
CA ASN A 320 8.26 32.71 -27.92
C ASN A 320 8.11 33.63 -26.73
N LEU A 321 7.97 33.02 -25.56
CA LEU A 321 7.81 33.76 -24.32
C LEU A 321 9.03 34.65 -23.98
N TRP A 322 10.26 34.18 -24.17
CA TRP A 322 11.44 34.98 -23.84
C TRP A 322 11.63 36.16 -24.81
N ASP A 323 11.38 35.99 -26.11
CA ASP A 323 11.42 37.09 -27.08
C ASP A 323 10.36 38.15 -26.75
N LEU A 324 9.18 37.72 -26.30
CA LEU A 324 8.13 38.62 -25.82
C LEU A 324 8.62 39.41 -24.61
N LEU A 325 9.21 38.74 -23.61
CA LEU A 325 9.71 39.39 -22.40
C LEU A 325 10.89 40.33 -22.68
N ASP A 326 11.79 39.97 -23.60
CA ASP A 326 12.86 40.84 -24.06
C ASP A 326 12.31 42.07 -24.79
N ALA A 327 11.29 41.90 -25.64
CA ALA A 327 10.62 43.02 -26.30
C ALA A 327 9.97 43.99 -25.29
N ILE A 328 9.42 43.48 -24.17
CA ILE A 328 8.94 44.33 -23.08
C ILE A 328 10.08 45.17 -22.52
N LEU A 329 11.25 44.57 -22.28
CA LEU A 329 12.42 45.28 -21.75
C LEU A 329 12.97 46.30 -22.76
N ASP A 330 12.93 46.00 -24.06
CA ASP A 330 13.37 46.91 -25.13
C ASP A 330 12.51 48.17 -25.18
N HIS A 331 11.18 48.04 -25.01
CA HIS A 331 10.26 49.18 -25.03
C HIS A 331 10.18 49.90 -23.67
N TYR A 332 10.42 49.19 -22.57
CA TYR A 332 10.21 49.68 -21.21
C TYR A 332 11.40 49.36 -20.29
N TRP A 333 12.54 50.01 -20.53
CA TRP A 333 13.71 49.87 -19.65
C TRP A 333 13.60 50.72 -18.37
N ASN A 334 12.85 50.23 -17.38
CA ASN A 334 12.70 50.88 -16.07
C ASN A 334 12.64 49.85 -14.91
N PRO A 335 12.83 50.27 -13.64
CA PRO A 335 12.88 49.35 -12.51
C PRO A 335 11.63 48.47 -12.34
N THR A 336 10.43 49.03 -12.60
CA THR A 336 9.17 48.30 -12.47
C THR A 336 9.04 47.21 -13.53
N ALA A 337 9.33 47.53 -14.79
CA ALA A 337 9.32 46.57 -15.89
C ALA A 337 10.37 45.47 -15.68
N ARG A 338 11.59 45.83 -15.25
CA ARG A 338 12.64 44.86 -14.91
C ARG A 338 12.21 43.90 -13.80
N ALA A 339 11.62 44.42 -12.72
CA ALA A 339 11.14 43.58 -11.63
C ALA A 339 9.99 42.66 -12.08
N GLY A 340 9.00 43.20 -12.80
CA GLY A 340 7.87 42.42 -13.31
C GLY A 340 8.31 41.31 -14.27
N VAL A 341 9.14 41.64 -15.26
CA VAL A 341 9.69 40.67 -16.21
C VAL A 341 10.55 39.61 -15.50
N PHE A 342 11.35 40.00 -14.50
CA PHE A 342 12.12 39.03 -13.71
C PHE A 342 11.21 37.99 -13.03
N PHE A 343 10.18 38.42 -12.30
CA PHE A 343 9.30 37.49 -11.58
C PHE A 343 8.47 36.61 -12.52
N VAL A 344 8.00 37.17 -13.65
CA VAL A 344 7.33 36.40 -14.69
C VAL A 344 8.28 35.37 -15.27
N SER A 345 9.46 35.79 -15.74
CA SER A 345 10.46 34.90 -16.33
C SER A 345 10.87 33.78 -15.36
N PHE A 346 11.16 34.13 -14.10
CA PHE A 346 11.51 33.17 -13.05
C PHE A 346 10.39 32.16 -12.77
N SER A 347 9.12 32.60 -12.76
CA SER A 347 7.98 31.70 -12.63
C SER A 347 7.89 30.71 -13.79
N PHE A 348 8.15 31.17 -15.02
CA PHE A 348 8.17 30.28 -16.19
C PHE A 348 9.39 29.35 -16.22
N ILE A 349 10.53 29.70 -15.62
CA ILE A 349 11.64 28.76 -15.38
C ILE A 349 11.14 27.60 -14.50
N LEU A 350 10.46 27.89 -13.38
CA LEU A 350 9.87 26.84 -12.54
C LEU A 350 8.90 25.93 -13.34
N SER A 351 8.15 26.53 -14.28
CA SER A 351 7.28 25.75 -15.17
C SER A 351 8.04 24.75 -16.02
N VAL A 352 9.13 25.21 -16.64
CA VAL A 352 10.03 24.40 -17.47
C VAL A 352 10.64 23.27 -16.64
N LEU A 353 11.21 23.56 -15.47
CA LEU A 353 11.84 22.56 -14.59
C LEU A 353 10.90 21.38 -14.31
N ALA A 354 9.69 21.68 -13.85
CA ALA A 354 8.70 20.65 -13.50
C ALA A 354 8.20 19.88 -14.73
N THR A 355 7.96 20.57 -15.85
CA THR A 355 7.54 19.90 -17.10
C THR A 355 8.65 18.98 -17.61
N ASN A 356 9.90 19.42 -17.56
CA ASN A 356 11.03 18.63 -18.05
C ASN A 356 11.20 17.34 -17.25
N PHE A 357 10.96 17.42 -15.94
CA PHE A 357 11.00 16.28 -15.06
C PHE A 357 9.91 15.23 -15.39
N GLY A 358 8.62 15.60 -15.38
CA GLY A 358 7.53 14.63 -15.55
C GLY A 358 7.18 14.26 -16.99
N ALA A 359 7.37 15.16 -17.95
CA ALA A 359 6.97 14.93 -19.34
C ALA A 359 8.07 14.32 -20.20
N ASN A 360 9.35 14.45 -19.79
CA ASN A 360 10.50 14.05 -20.62
C ASN A 360 11.44 13.08 -19.90
N SER A 361 11.99 13.46 -18.74
CA SER A 361 13.00 12.62 -18.08
C SER A 361 12.40 11.35 -17.48
N LEU A 362 11.24 11.44 -16.81
CA LEU A 362 10.50 10.30 -16.25
C LEU A 362 10.12 9.25 -17.29
N PRO A 363 9.44 9.60 -18.40
CA PRO A 363 9.07 8.62 -19.41
C PRO A 363 10.27 8.00 -20.10
N PHE A 364 11.35 8.77 -20.34
CA PHE A 364 12.62 8.19 -20.78
C PHE A 364 13.17 7.21 -19.73
N GLY A 365 13.11 7.56 -18.45
CA GLY A 365 13.46 6.70 -17.34
C GLY A 365 12.71 5.36 -17.38
N ALA A 366 11.40 5.41 -17.60
CA ALA A 366 10.56 4.22 -17.78
C ALA A 366 10.95 3.45 -19.06
N ASP A 367 11.21 4.12 -20.19
CA ASP A 367 11.68 3.43 -21.42
C ASP A 367 12.96 2.64 -21.17
N MET A 368 13.89 3.21 -20.39
CA MET A 368 15.15 2.57 -20.07
C MET A 368 14.97 1.29 -19.24
N THR A 369 13.98 1.25 -18.33
CA THR A 369 13.65 0.01 -17.62
C THR A 369 13.07 -1.05 -18.55
N GLY A 370 12.36 -0.66 -19.61
CA GLY A 370 11.87 -1.56 -20.64
C GLY A 370 12.95 -2.08 -21.60
N LEU A 371 13.86 -1.22 -22.06
CA LEU A 371 14.92 -1.57 -23.02
C LEU A 371 16.09 -2.32 -22.38
N PHE A 372 16.46 -1.93 -21.14
CA PHE A 372 17.62 -2.47 -20.44
C PHE A 372 17.27 -2.83 -18.98
N PRO A 373 16.26 -3.72 -18.75
CA PRO A 373 15.71 -4.00 -17.43
C PRO A 373 16.76 -4.46 -16.42
N LYS A 374 17.75 -5.23 -16.87
CA LYS A 374 18.84 -5.73 -16.03
C LYS A 374 19.72 -4.66 -15.40
N TYR A 375 19.79 -3.46 -15.99
CA TYR A 375 20.79 -2.44 -15.62
C TYR A 375 20.21 -1.07 -15.28
N LEU A 376 19.08 -0.70 -15.90
CA LEU A 376 18.54 0.65 -15.79
C LEU A 376 17.29 0.67 -14.91
N THR A 377 17.29 1.61 -13.98
CA THR A 377 16.15 2.05 -13.17
C THR A 377 15.62 3.37 -13.73
N ILE A 378 14.42 3.80 -13.34
CA ILE A 378 13.86 5.09 -13.76
C ILE A 378 14.82 6.23 -13.43
N ARG A 379 15.40 6.25 -12.22
CA ARG A 379 16.38 7.27 -11.82
C ARG A 379 17.64 7.26 -12.70
N ARG A 380 18.20 6.08 -12.98
CA ARG A 380 19.39 5.96 -13.86
C ARG A 380 19.05 6.44 -15.27
N GLY A 381 17.87 6.10 -15.79
CA GLY A 381 17.40 6.58 -17.07
C GLY A 381 17.18 8.10 -17.11
N GLN A 382 16.58 8.70 -16.07
CA GLN A 382 16.41 10.16 -15.95
C GLN A 382 17.76 10.90 -16.06
N ILE A 383 18.81 10.39 -15.41
CA ILE A 383 20.17 10.95 -15.49
C ILE A 383 20.71 10.84 -16.92
N ILE A 384 20.54 9.68 -17.58
CA ILE A 384 20.97 9.48 -18.97
C ILE A 384 20.22 10.45 -19.90
N CYS A 385 18.91 10.65 -19.69
CA CYS A 385 18.11 11.61 -20.45
C CYS A 385 18.73 13.02 -20.37
N ALA A 386 19.09 13.45 -19.16
CA ALA A 386 19.66 14.76 -18.95
C ALA A 386 21.01 14.95 -19.64
N ILE A 387 21.84 13.92 -19.68
CA ILE A 387 23.13 13.95 -20.40
C ILE A 387 22.91 13.98 -21.91
N LEU A 388 22.05 13.09 -22.43
CA LEU A 388 21.77 13.00 -23.86
C LEU A 388 21.04 14.24 -24.40
N GLY A 389 20.23 14.92 -23.57
CA GLY A 389 19.54 16.15 -23.94
C GLY A 389 20.48 17.28 -24.37
N ILE A 390 21.72 17.32 -23.84
CA ILE A 390 22.78 18.25 -24.27
C ILE A 390 23.21 17.93 -25.71
N VAL A 391 23.38 16.64 -26.01
CA VAL A 391 23.94 16.14 -27.28
C VAL A 391 23.01 16.40 -28.46
N VAL A 392 21.70 16.57 -28.23
CA VAL A 392 20.70 16.82 -29.28
C VAL A 392 20.82 18.21 -29.94
N LEU A 393 21.54 19.15 -29.32
CA LEU A 393 21.66 20.53 -29.83
C LEU A 393 20.29 21.20 -30.04
N PRO A 394 19.45 21.30 -28.99
CA PRO A 394 18.03 21.65 -29.11
C PRO A 394 17.76 22.97 -29.83
N TRP A 395 18.66 23.95 -29.75
CA TRP A 395 18.56 25.24 -30.45
C TRP A 395 18.44 25.10 -31.97
N LYS A 396 18.99 24.06 -32.58
CA LYS A 396 18.84 23.78 -34.02
C LYS A 396 17.40 23.43 -34.42
N LEU A 397 16.61 22.88 -33.49
CA LEU A 397 15.25 22.40 -33.74
C LEU A 397 14.20 23.51 -33.57
N ILE A 398 14.55 24.60 -32.88
CA ILE A 398 13.62 25.69 -32.52
C ILE A 398 14.12 27.08 -32.92
N ALA A 399 15.00 27.16 -33.91
CA ALA A 399 15.55 28.42 -34.42
C ALA A 399 14.46 29.40 -34.92
N ASN A 400 13.31 28.90 -35.39
CA ASN A 400 12.16 29.71 -35.78
C ASN A 400 10.84 28.91 -35.67
N ALA A 401 9.69 29.60 -35.75
CA ALA A 401 8.36 29.01 -35.60
C ALA A 401 8.06 27.90 -36.63
N SER A 402 8.54 28.04 -37.87
CA SER A 402 8.33 27.04 -38.92
C SER A 402 9.13 25.76 -38.66
N ALA A 403 10.40 25.88 -38.22
CA ALA A 403 11.21 24.75 -37.80
C ALA A 403 10.58 24.01 -36.61
N PHE A 404 10.09 24.76 -35.62
CA PHE A 404 9.39 24.19 -34.45
C PHE A 404 8.12 23.43 -34.87
N ILE A 405 7.27 24.01 -35.70
CA ILE A 405 6.05 23.34 -36.23
C ILE A 405 6.41 22.10 -37.05
N SER A 406 7.46 22.17 -37.86
CA SER A 406 7.92 21.04 -38.68
C SER A 406 8.39 19.87 -37.79
N PHE A 407 9.16 20.18 -36.74
CA PHE A 407 9.55 19.21 -35.73
C PHE A 407 8.32 18.56 -35.07
N LEU A 408 7.36 19.36 -34.58
CA LEU A 408 6.12 18.87 -33.98
C LEU A 408 5.34 17.93 -34.90
N GLY A 409 5.21 18.27 -36.18
CA GLY A 409 4.50 17.43 -37.14
C GLY A 409 5.22 16.10 -37.42
N SER A 410 6.56 16.09 -37.38
CA SER A 410 7.36 14.98 -37.87
C SER A 410 7.27 13.71 -37.04
N TYR A 411 7.25 13.81 -35.71
CA TYR A 411 7.20 12.62 -34.85
C TYR A 411 5.76 12.14 -34.57
N ASN A 412 4.76 13.03 -34.71
CA ASN A 412 3.37 12.74 -34.40
C ASN A 412 2.76 11.60 -35.22
N ILE A 413 3.17 11.52 -36.49
CA ILE A 413 2.69 10.50 -37.41
C ILE A 413 3.07 9.08 -36.97
N PHE A 414 4.04 8.97 -36.05
CA PHE A 414 4.46 7.70 -35.43
C PHE A 414 3.76 7.44 -34.09
N MET A 415 3.40 8.49 -33.34
CA MET A 415 2.82 8.36 -32.00
C MET A 415 1.30 8.17 -32.01
N GLY A 416 0.58 8.86 -32.89
CA GLY A 416 -0.88 8.67 -33.05
C GLY A 416 -1.27 7.21 -33.30
N PRO A 417 -0.65 6.51 -34.26
CA PRO A 417 -0.84 5.08 -34.49
C PRO A 417 -0.68 4.20 -33.24
N LEU A 418 0.33 4.48 -32.44
CA LEU A 418 0.65 3.69 -31.25
C LEU A 418 -0.43 3.85 -30.17
N CYS A 419 -0.87 5.09 -29.90
CA CYS A 419 -1.99 5.34 -28.99
C CYS A 419 -3.26 4.62 -29.44
N ALA A 420 -3.57 4.68 -30.75
CA ALA A 420 -4.74 4.02 -31.31
C ALA A 420 -4.72 2.52 -31.04
N ILE A 421 -3.61 1.85 -31.36
CA ILE A 421 -3.50 0.40 -31.18
C ILE A 421 -3.67 0.01 -29.70
N ILE A 422 -3.02 0.71 -28.76
CA ILE A 422 -3.14 0.43 -27.32
C ILE A 422 -4.58 0.63 -26.83
N ILE A 423 -5.21 1.75 -27.16
CA ILE A 423 -6.58 2.07 -26.73
C ILE A 423 -7.58 1.04 -27.26
N PHE A 424 -7.55 0.76 -28.57
CA PHE A 424 -8.53 -0.12 -29.19
C PHE A 424 -8.27 -1.60 -28.89
N ASP A 425 -7.02 -2.01 -28.69
CA ASP A 425 -6.70 -3.34 -28.18
C ASP A 425 -7.31 -3.54 -26.78
N TYR A 426 -7.10 -2.58 -25.88
CA TYR A 426 -7.62 -2.65 -24.53
C TYR A 426 -9.16 -2.70 -24.54
N ILE A 427 -9.82 -1.72 -25.16
CA ILE A 427 -11.28 -1.56 -25.06
C ILE A 427 -12.04 -2.63 -25.85
N LEU A 428 -11.62 -2.92 -27.09
CA LEU A 428 -12.41 -3.76 -28.01
C LEU A 428 -11.92 -5.20 -28.09
N VAL A 429 -10.61 -5.42 -28.15
CA VAL A 429 -10.04 -6.76 -28.40
C VAL A 429 -9.97 -7.56 -27.11
N ARG A 430 -9.38 -6.96 -26.08
CA ARG A 430 -9.19 -7.59 -24.77
C ARG A 430 -10.33 -7.35 -23.80
N LYS A 431 -11.25 -6.42 -24.12
CA LYS A 431 -12.34 -5.97 -23.24
C LYS A 431 -11.82 -5.60 -21.85
N GLY A 432 -10.69 -4.92 -21.80
CA GLY A 432 -10.04 -4.48 -20.58
C GLY A 432 -9.32 -5.59 -19.79
N ASN A 433 -9.18 -6.81 -20.31
CA ASN A 433 -8.51 -7.92 -19.62
C ASN A 433 -7.03 -8.06 -20.06
N ILE A 434 -6.10 -7.83 -19.12
CA ILE A 434 -4.67 -7.97 -19.34
C ILE A 434 -4.11 -8.95 -18.30
N HIS A 435 -3.60 -10.08 -18.76
CA HIS A 435 -2.88 -11.01 -17.90
C HIS A 435 -1.48 -10.47 -17.58
N VAL A 436 -1.23 -10.09 -16.33
CA VAL A 436 -0.01 -9.40 -15.88
C VAL A 436 1.23 -10.31 -15.88
N PRO A 437 1.22 -11.53 -15.31
CA PRO A 437 2.40 -12.41 -15.31
C PRO A 437 2.97 -12.65 -16.71
N SER A 438 2.09 -12.86 -17.69
CA SER A 438 2.49 -13.08 -19.07
C SER A 438 3.30 -11.93 -19.67
N LEU A 439 3.12 -10.69 -19.20
CA LEU A 439 3.88 -9.52 -19.69
C LEU A 439 5.35 -9.56 -19.29
N TYR A 440 5.74 -10.43 -18.38
CA TYR A 440 7.11 -10.63 -17.90
C TYR A 440 7.67 -12.00 -18.30
N ASN A 441 6.92 -12.77 -19.11
CA ASN A 441 7.31 -14.10 -19.55
C ASN A 441 7.67 -14.11 -21.04
N GLY A 442 8.97 -14.15 -21.34
CA GLY A 442 9.50 -14.24 -22.71
C GLY A 442 9.61 -15.65 -23.28
N SER A 443 8.98 -16.66 -22.68
CA SER A 443 9.04 -18.04 -23.18
C SER A 443 8.36 -18.20 -24.54
N LYS A 444 8.93 -19.09 -25.37
CA LYS A 444 8.32 -19.46 -26.65
C LYS A 444 6.97 -20.10 -26.40
N GLY A 445 5.91 -19.49 -26.91
CA GLY A 445 4.53 -19.96 -26.73
C GLY A 445 3.77 -19.24 -25.61
N GLY A 446 4.41 -18.34 -24.86
CA GLY A 446 3.73 -17.44 -23.92
C GLY A 446 2.72 -16.52 -24.61
N LEU A 447 1.77 -16.00 -23.84
CA LEU A 447 0.62 -15.23 -24.35
C LEU A 447 1.04 -14.06 -25.26
N TYR A 448 2.04 -13.28 -24.85
CA TYR A 448 2.54 -12.12 -25.59
C TYR A 448 3.83 -12.40 -26.39
N TRP A 449 4.17 -13.67 -26.57
CA TRP A 449 5.26 -14.07 -27.47
C TRP A 449 4.87 -13.88 -28.94
N PHE A 450 3.60 -14.08 -29.30
CA PHE A 450 3.11 -14.02 -30.69
C PHE A 450 3.99 -14.86 -31.65
N LYS A 451 4.38 -14.30 -32.81
CA LYS A 451 5.24 -14.96 -33.78
C LYS A 451 6.67 -14.42 -33.66
N SER A 452 7.54 -15.22 -33.04
CA SER A 452 8.96 -14.87 -32.81
C SER A 452 9.16 -13.63 -31.94
N GLY A 453 8.29 -13.42 -30.95
CA GLY A 453 8.34 -12.26 -30.05
C GLY A 453 7.71 -10.98 -30.60
N VAL A 454 7.08 -11.03 -31.78
CA VAL A 454 6.50 -9.85 -32.46
C VAL A 454 5.03 -10.08 -32.78
N ASN A 455 4.19 -9.12 -32.42
CA ASN A 455 2.82 -9.04 -32.90
C ASN A 455 2.76 -8.30 -34.23
N TRP A 456 2.85 -9.05 -35.34
CA TRP A 456 2.80 -8.47 -36.69
C TRP A 456 1.49 -7.74 -37.00
N VAL A 457 0.38 -8.08 -36.33
CA VAL A 457 -0.89 -7.37 -36.49
C VAL A 457 -0.77 -5.92 -36.02
N GLY A 458 -0.20 -5.71 -34.83
CA GLY A 458 0.09 -4.38 -34.30
C GLY A 458 1.09 -3.61 -35.17
N VAL A 459 2.17 -4.28 -35.59
CA VAL A 459 3.21 -3.66 -36.43
C VAL A 459 2.64 -3.23 -37.80
N PHE A 460 1.86 -4.07 -38.48
CA PHE A 460 1.29 -3.71 -39.78
C PHE A 460 0.22 -2.62 -39.66
N ALA A 461 -0.58 -2.62 -38.59
CA ALA A 461 -1.49 -1.52 -38.32
C ALA A 461 -0.73 -0.19 -38.17
N TRP A 462 0.37 -0.20 -37.41
CA TRP A 462 1.22 0.98 -37.21
C TRP A 462 1.89 1.45 -38.50
N ILE A 463 2.45 0.52 -39.30
CA ILE A 463 3.05 0.83 -40.60
C ILE A 463 2.00 1.44 -41.53
N GLY A 464 0.80 0.86 -41.59
CA GLY A 464 -0.27 1.34 -42.46
C GLY A 464 -0.72 2.75 -42.11
N GLY A 465 -0.87 3.08 -40.82
CA GLY A 465 -1.17 4.45 -40.40
C GLY A 465 -0.02 5.41 -40.70
N THR A 466 1.19 5.07 -40.28
CA THR A 466 2.40 5.91 -40.46
C THR A 466 2.66 6.21 -41.93
N ALA A 467 2.48 5.22 -42.82
CA ALA A 467 2.70 5.37 -44.25
C ALA A 467 1.85 6.47 -44.88
N MET A 468 0.67 6.78 -44.31
CA MET A 468 -0.19 7.86 -44.78
C MET A 468 0.40 9.26 -44.51
N GLY A 469 1.22 9.40 -43.46
CA GLY A 469 1.86 10.67 -43.09
C GLY A 469 3.22 10.90 -43.76
N LEU A 470 3.94 9.83 -44.12
CA LEU A 470 5.32 9.91 -44.63
C LEU A 470 5.50 10.76 -45.90
N PRO A 471 4.65 10.68 -46.95
CA PRO A 471 4.82 11.50 -48.14
C PRO A 471 4.76 13.00 -47.84
N GLY A 472 3.86 13.44 -46.96
CA GLY A 472 3.78 14.85 -46.61
C GLY A 472 4.88 15.31 -45.64
N LEU A 473 5.44 14.41 -44.82
CA LEU A 473 6.66 14.68 -44.06
C LEU A 473 7.85 14.97 -44.99
N VAL A 474 8.03 14.16 -46.05
CA VAL A 474 9.03 14.45 -47.10
C VAL A 474 8.76 15.81 -47.73
N GLY A 475 7.48 16.11 -47.99
CA GLY A 475 7.02 17.41 -48.49
C GLY A 475 7.35 18.61 -47.62
N GLN A 476 7.49 18.41 -46.31
CA GLN A 476 7.84 19.50 -45.39
C GLN A 476 9.27 20.01 -45.62
N TYR A 477 10.18 19.11 -45.99
CA TYR A 477 11.58 19.45 -46.28
C TYR A 477 11.85 19.63 -47.78
N GLN A 478 11.08 18.95 -48.64
CA GLN A 478 11.20 18.96 -50.09
C GLN A 478 9.82 19.23 -50.73
N PRO A 479 9.29 20.45 -50.65
CA PRO A 479 7.91 20.75 -51.06
C PRO A 479 7.65 20.57 -52.56
N GLN A 480 8.68 20.52 -53.39
CA GLN A 480 8.55 20.42 -54.85
C GLN A 480 8.41 18.99 -55.36
N ILE A 481 8.77 17.97 -54.56
CA ILE A 481 8.80 16.57 -55.01
C ILE A 481 7.56 15.76 -54.59
N VAL A 482 6.59 16.38 -53.91
CA VAL A 482 5.38 15.71 -53.43
C VAL A 482 4.11 16.43 -53.89
N SER A 483 3.05 15.65 -54.09
CA SER A 483 1.75 16.16 -54.55
C SER A 483 1.03 16.98 -53.46
N GLN A 484 0.10 17.85 -53.89
CA GLN A 484 -0.69 18.65 -52.95
C GLN A 484 -1.56 17.80 -51.98
N PRO A 485 -2.19 16.69 -52.41
CA PRO A 485 -2.89 15.79 -51.49
C PRO A 485 -1.99 15.23 -50.39
N ALA A 486 -0.73 14.86 -50.69
CA ALA A 486 0.21 14.37 -49.69
C ALA A 486 0.49 15.43 -48.60
N LYS A 487 0.60 16.70 -48.99
CA LYS A 487 0.75 17.82 -48.04
C LYS A 487 -0.49 17.97 -47.16
N TYR A 488 -1.69 17.85 -47.73
CA TYR A 488 -2.95 17.89 -46.97
C TYR A 488 -3.11 16.70 -46.00
N MET A 489 -2.70 15.50 -46.40
CA MET A 489 -2.67 14.33 -45.52
C MET A 489 -1.76 14.55 -44.30
N TYR A 490 -0.63 15.22 -44.47
CA TYR A 490 0.26 15.57 -43.36
C TYR A 490 -0.30 16.68 -42.46
N MET A 491 -1.07 17.63 -43.02
CA MET A 491 -1.81 18.60 -42.19
C MET A 491 -2.83 17.95 -41.26
N MET A 492 -3.38 16.79 -41.63
CA MET A 492 -4.24 15.96 -40.75
C MET A 492 -3.46 14.83 -40.05
N GLY A 493 -2.12 14.88 -40.06
CA GLY A 493 -1.23 13.75 -39.81
C GLY A 493 -1.60 12.93 -38.57
N TRP A 494 -1.74 13.56 -37.40
CA TRP A 494 -2.06 12.85 -36.16
C TRP A 494 -3.42 12.14 -36.23
N VAL A 495 -4.47 12.84 -36.67
CA VAL A 495 -5.86 12.30 -36.74
C VAL A 495 -5.93 11.17 -37.77
N LEU A 496 -5.38 11.38 -38.95
CA LEU A 496 -5.37 10.40 -40.03
C LEU A 496 -4.64 9.13 -39.60
N THR A 497 -3.42 9.27 -39.11
CA THR A 497 -2.57 8.12 -38.74
C THR A 497 -3.17 7.34 -37.56
N PHE A 498 -3.78 8.03 -36.58
CA PHE A 498 -4.51 7.41 -35.46
C PHE A 498 -5.68 6.54 -35.96
N PHE A 499 -6.61 7.13 -36.72
CA PHE A 499 -7.81 6.40 -37.17
C PHE A 499 -7.49 5.32 -38.20
N THR A 500 -6.54 5.56 -39.11
CA THR A 500 -6.08 4.52 -40.04
C THR A 500 -5.52 3.32 -39.28
N SER A 501 -4.68 3.54 -38.27
CA SER A 501 -4.11 2.44 -37.47
C SER A 501 -5.18 1.73 -36.65
N ALA A 502 -6.11 2.48 -36.03
CA ALA A 502 -7.24 1.91 -35.30
C ALA A 502 -8.07 0.97 -36.19
N ILE A 503 -8.48 1.44 -37.37
CA ILE A 503 -9.29 0.67 -38.32
C ILE A 503 -8.51 -0.57 -38.79
N LEU A 504 -7.26 -0.39 -39.22
CA LEU A 504 -6.42 -1.50 -39.67
C LEU A 504 -6.22 -2.54 -38.56
N TYR A 505 -6.02 -2.11 -37.31
CA TYR A 505 -5.87 -3.02 -36.18
C TYR A 505 -7.17 -3.81 -35.93
N ILE A 506 -8.30 -3.10 -35.81
CA ILE A 506 -9.64 -3.68 -35.58
C ILE A 506 -10.02 -4.68 -36.66
N VAL A 507 -9.73 -4.37 -37.93
CA VAL A 507 -10.01 -5.27 -39.06
C VAL A 507 -9.10 -6.49 -39.00
N GLN A 508 -7.80 -6.31 -38.80
CA GLN A 508 -6.85 -7.43 -38.78
C GLN A 508 -7.14 -8.43 -37.65
N VAL A 509 -7.53 -7.97 -36.45
CA VAL A 509 -7.85 -8.86 -35.33
C VAL A 509 -9.11 -9.69 -35.54
N GLN A 510 -9.99 -9.34 -36.50
CA GLN A 510 -11.10 -10.21 -36.91
C GLN A 510 -10.60 -11.48 -37.63
N PHE A 511 -9.53 -11.35 -38.41
CA PHE A 511 -8.91 -12.46 -39.14
C PHE A 511 -7.88 -13.20 -38.29
N PHE A 512 -7.15 -12.47 -37.45
CA PHE A 512 -6.11 -12.99 -36.57
C PHE A 512 -6.51 -12.76 -35.12
N LYS A 513 -7.42 -13.59 -34.61
CA LYS A 513 -7.93 -13.44 -33.23
C LYS A 513 -6.79 -13.45 -32.21
N ALA A 514 -6.65 -12.36 -31.48
CA ALA A 514 -5.69 -12.27 -30.38
C ALA A 514 -6.12 -13.19 -29.24
N LYS A 515 -5.17 -13.91 -28.65
CA LYS A 515 -5.39 -14.61 -27.39
C LYS A 515 -5.40 -13.58 -26.26
N VAL A 516 -6.45 -13.61 -25.44
CA VAL A 516 -6.61 -12.71 -24.29
C VAL A 516 -6.05 -13.35 -23.02
N TYR A 517 -6.28 -14.65 -22.84
CA TYR A 517 -5.82 -15.42 -21.70
C TYR A 517 -4.73 -16.44 -22.08
N PRO A 518 -3.82 -16.77 -21.14
CA PRO A 518 -2.80 -17.79 -21.35
C PRO A 518 -3.41 -19.18 -21.51
N PRO A 519 -2.64 -20.16 -22.03
CA PRO A 519 -3.10 -21.54 -22.11
C PRO A 519 -3.51 -22.10 -20.74
N GLY A 520 -4.64 -22.81 -20.67
CA GLY A 520 -5.23 -23.32 -19.42
C GLY A 520 -6.35 -22.45 -18.85
N PHE A 521 -6.46 -21.19 -19.27
CA PHE A 521 -7.47 -20.23 -18.80
C PHE A 521 -8.38 -19.73 -19.92
N GLU A 522 -8.46 -20.45 -21.04
CA GLU A 522 -9.22 -20.02 -22.23
C GLU A 522 -10.72 -19.88 -21.98
N ASN A 523 -11.25 -20.59 -20.99
CA ASN A 523 -12.67 -20.60 -20.62
C ASN A 523 -13.04 -19.54 -19.57
N ALA A 524 -12.08 -18.74 -19.11
CA ALA A 524 -12.35 -17.69 -18.12
C ALA A 524 -13.33 -16.62 -18.67
N PRO A 525 -14.09 -15.93 -17.79
CA PRO A 525 -15.06 -14.92 -18.22
C PRO A 525 -14.42 -13.82 -19.06
N MET A 526 -15.04 -13.49 -20.19
CA MET A 526 -14.63 -12.40 -21.10
C MET A 526 -15.47 -11.14 -20.89
N GLU A 527 -15.86 -10.88 -19.64
CA GLU A 527 -16.53 -9.65 -19.22
C GLU A 527 -15.57 -8.48 -19.21
N TYR A 528 -16.10 -7.25 -19.31
CA TYR A 528 -15.26 -6.07 -19.39
C TYR A 528 -14.50 -5.82 -18.07
N GLU A 529 -13.17 -5.82 -18.15
CA GLU A 529 -12.24 -5.63 -17.03
C GLU A 529 -12.37 -6.68 -15.91
N TRP A 530 -12.84 -7.88 -16.24
CA TRP A 530 -12.98 -8.97 -15.28
C TRP A 530 -11.68 -9.25 -14.50
N LEU A 531 -10.55 -9.32 -15.21
CA LEU A 531 -9.23 -9.58 -14.62
C LEU A 531 -8.67 -8.40 -13.81
N ALA A 532 -9.24 -7.20 -13.95
CA ALA A 532 -8.82 -6.01 -13.21
C ALA A 532 -9.67 -5.75 -11.95
N LYS A 533 -10.80 -6.44 -11.79
CA LYS A 533 -11.76 -6.24 -10.71
C LYS A 533 -11.55 -7.24 -9.57
N GLU A 534 -12.22 -6.98 -8.44
CA GLU A 534 -12.28 -7.88 -7.28
C GLU A 534 -10.88 -8.28 -6.78
N GLY A 535 -9.95 -7.33 -6.75
CA GLY A 535 -8.59 -7.54 -6.24
C GLY A 535 -7.68 -8.41 -7.11
N ARG A 536 -8.13 -8.81 -8.32
CA ARG A 536 -7.35 -9.68 -9.21
C ARG A 536 -6.11 -9.02 -9.80
N ASP A 537 -6.09 -7.70 -10.01
CA ASP A 537 -5.01 -6.90 -10.66
C ASP A 537 -4.28 -7.59 -11.83
N GLY A 538 -4.98 -8.38 -12.64
CA GLY A 538 -4.43 -9.09 -13.79
C GLY A 538 -3.88 -10.49 -13.54
N PHE A 539 -4.22 -11.11 -12.40
CA PHE A 539 -3.85 -12.47 -12.02
C PHE A 539 -5.07 -13.38 -11.97
N PHE A 540 -4.88 -14.66 -12.30
CA PHE A 540 -5.82 -15.71 -11.94
C PHE A 540 -5.57 -16.20 -10.51
N GLU A 541 -6.57 -16.88 -9.93
CA GLU A 541 -6.43 -17.55 -8.63
C GLU A 541 -5.26 -18.54 -8.65
N GLY A 542 -4.48 -18.59 -7.57
CA GLY A 542 -3.27 -19.42 -7.46
C GLY A 542 -2.01 -18.85 -8.11
N GLU A 543 -2.10 -17.89 -9.06
CA GLU A 543 -0.91 -17.28 -9.67
C GLU A 543 -0.21 -16.27 -8.75
N ARG A 544 -0.89 -15.84 -7.68
CA ARG A 544 -0.34 -15.00 -6.60
C ARG A 544 0.22 -15.79 -5.43
N GLU A 545 -0.01 -17.10 -5.37
CA GLU A 545 0.36 -17.94 -4.21
C GLU A 545 1.83 -18.36 -4.20
N GLY A 546 2.55 -18.21 -5.32
CA GLY A 546 4.01 -18.17 -5.30
C GLY A 546 4.48 -16.80 -4.82
N GLU A 547 5.55 -16.75 -4.02
CA GLU A 547 6.16 -15.57 -3.37
C GLU A 547 6.40 -14.33 -4.29
N ILE A 548 6.15 -14.46 -5.60
CA ILE A 548 6.35 -13.56 -6.76
C ILE A 548 5.63 -12.20 -6.65
N TYR A 549 4.71 -12.04 -5.71
CA TYR A 549 4.12 -10.73 -5.36
C TYR A 549 3.89 -10.55 -3.85
N ALA A 550 4.42 -11.45 -3.01
CA ALA A 550 4.30 -11.32 -1.57
C ALA A 550 5.06 -10.06 -1.11
N PRO A 551 4.50 -9.13 -0.34
CA PRO A 551 5.22 -7.95 0.17
C PRO A 551 6.36 -8.32 1.14
N SER A 552 7.44 -7.50 1.20
CA SER A 552 8.57 -7.67 2.15
C SER A 552 8.21 -7.52 3.61
N SER A 553 7.22 -6.69 3.86
CA SER A 553 6.61 -6.67 5.17
C SER A 553 5.43 -7.62 5.08
N PRO A 554 5.11 -8.34 6.18
CA PRO A 554 3.82 -9.00 6.25
C PRO A 554 2.80 -8.00 5.73
N ARG A 555 2.03 -8.49 4.77
CA ARG A 555 0.86 -7.82 4.24
C ARG A 555 0.18 -7.00 5.34
N ILE A 556 -0.45 -5.88 4.99
CA ILE A 556 -1.46 -5.32 5.92
C ILE A 556 -2.53 -6.41 6.18
N ASP A 557 -2.63 -7.43 5.33
CA ASP A 557 -3.38 -8.68 5.48
C ASP A 557 -2.57 -9.90 6.01
N GLU A 558 -1.40 -9.73 6.65
CA GLU A 558 -0.70 -10.82 7.39
C GLU A 558 -0.06 -10.36 8.73
N ALA A 559 -0.03 -9.06 9.04
CA ALA A 559 0.55 -8.60 10.31
C ALA A 559 -0.27 -9.06 11.54
N GLU A 560 -1.51 -9.51 11.34
CA GLU A 560 -2.39 -10.12 12.31
C GLU A 560 -1.90 -11.49 12.77
N GLU A 561 -1.13 -12.20 11.93
CA GLU A 561 -0.56 -13.51 12.24
C GLU A 561 0.61 -13.41 13.23
N LEU A 562 1.29 -12.26 13.26
CA LEU A 562 2.45 -12.02 14.13
C LEU A 562 2.12 -12.28 15.60
N THR A 563 2.99 -13.01 16.29
CA THR A 563 2.95 -13.08 17.76
C THR A 563 3.21 -11.70 18.36
N ALA A 564 2.82 -11.45 19.61
CA ALA A 564 3.04 -10.15 20.24
C ALA A 564 4.53 -9.79 20.29
N THR A 565 5.38 -10.78 20.53
CA THR A 565 6.84 -10.63 20.57
C THR A 565 7.39 -10.27 19.19
N GLN A 566 6.89 -10.90 18.12
CA GLN A 566 7.26 -10.57 16.73
C GLN A 566 6.78 -9.17 16.33
N ALA A 567 5.52 -8.82 16.62
CA ALA A 567 4.98 -7.49 16.36
C ALA A 567 5.78 -6.40 17.09
N SER A 568 6.06 -6.61 18.38
CA SER A 568 6.88 -5.70 19.20
C SER A 568 8.31 -5.54 18.64
N ALA A 569 8.93 -6.63 18.18
CA ALA A 569 10.26 -6.57 17.57
C ALA A 569 10.26 -5.76 16.27
N LYS A 570 9.30 -6.00 15.38
CA LYS A 570 9.17 -5.27 14.10
C LYS A 570 8.84 -3.80 14.29
N ILE A 571 7.97 -3.47 15.23
CA ILE A 571 7.63 -2.07 15.58
C ILE A 571 8.86 -1.34 16.14
N ARG A 572 9.64 -1.99 17.01
CA ARG A 572 10.87 -1.42 17.57
C ARG A 572 11.98 -1.26 16.53
N ALA A 573 12.06 -2.17 15.56
CA ALA A 573 13.01 -2.08 14.45
C ALA A 573 12.62 -1.01 13.39
N GLY A 574 11.40 -0.47 13.45
CA GLY A 574 10.88 0.47 12.45
C GLY A 574 10.45 -0.22 11.14
N GLU A 575 10.30 -1.55 11.13
CA GLU A 575 9.85 -2.35 9.99
C GLU A 575 8.32 -2.33 9.81
N LEU A 576 7.59 -2.02 10.90
CA LEU A 576 6.13 -2.01 10.96
C LEU A 576 5.69 -0.82 11.83
N THR A 577 4.78 0.02 11.36
CA THR A 577 4.19 1.06 12.22
C THR A 577 3.02 0.49 13.03
N VAL A 578 2.69 1.12 14.17
CA VAL A 578 1.54 0.72 14.99
C VAL A 578 0.24 0.86 14.20
N GLU A 579 0.10 1.94 13.40
CA GLU A 579 -1.08 2.10 12.53
C GLU A 579 -1.21 0.96 11.51
N GLN A 580 -0.12 0.54 10.86
CA GLN A 580 -0.15 -0.55 9.88
C GLN A 580 -0.57 -1.87 10.54
N TYR A 581 0.03 -2.19 11.68
CA TYR A 581 -0.27 -3.38 12.47
C TYR A 581 -1.74 -3.41 12.95
N VAL A 582 -2.26 -2.28 13.45
CA VAL A 582 -3.64 -2.20 13.91
C VAL A 582 -4.65 -2.32 12.78
N ARG A 583 -4.37 -1.70 11.62
CA ARG A 583 -5.25 -1.80 10.45
C ARG A 583 -5.39 -3.23 9.96
N SER A 584 -4.29 -3.99 10.05
CA SER A 584 -4.24 -5.41 9.76
C SER A 584 -5.17 -6.22 10.67
N LEU A 585 -5.02 -6.07 12.00
CA LEU A 585 -5.91 -6.72 12.96
C LEU A 585 -7.38 -6.32 12.77
N LEU A 586 -7.66 -5.04 12.51
CA LEU A 586 -9.03 -4.57 12.29
C LEU A 586 -9.64 -5.11 10.99
N SER A 587 -8.86 -5.28 9.92
CA SER A 587 -9.30 -5.92 8.68
C SER A 587 -9.71 -7.37 8.95
N HIS A 588 -8.85 -8.12 9.64
CA HIS A 588 -9.12 -9.50 9.98
C HIS A 588 -10.34 -9.66 10.90
N ILE A 589 -10.50 -8.75 11.87
CA ILE A 589 -11.70 -8.68 12.71
C ILE A 589 -12.96 -8.42 11.86
N GLU A 590 -12.91 -7.47 10.92
CA GLU A 590 -14.04 -7.16 10.04
C GLU A 590 -14.47 -8.38 9.20
N GLU A 591 -13.51 -9.17 8.72
CA GLU A 591 -13.74 -10.38 7.95
C GLU A 591 -14.32 -11.53 8.79
N ARG A 592 -13.79 -11.73 10.00
CA ARG A 592 -14.05 -12.95 10.79
C ARG A 592 -15.08 -12.80 11.88
N ASP A 593 -15.24 -11.62 12.47
CA ASP A 593 -15.98 -11.50 13.73
C ASP A 593 -17.49 -11.60 13.56
N SER A 594 -18.01 -11.38 12.34
CA SER A 594 -19.41 -11.68 12.01
C SER A 594 -19.77 -13.17 12.27
N VAL A 595 -18.76 -14.05 12.19
CA VAL A 595 -18.86 -15.48 12.51
C VAL A 595 -18.46 -15.74 13.96
N VAL A 596 -17.26 -15.34 14.38
CA VAL A 596 -16.68 -15.70 15.68
C VAL A 596 -17.36 -14.98 16.85
N LYS A 597 -17.71 -13.70 16.68
CA LYS A 597 -18.42 -12.85 17.65
C LYS A 597 -17.68 -12.73 18.97
N ALA A 598 -16.38 -12.46 18.92
CA ALA A 598 -15.50 -12.34 20.07
C ALA A 598 -15.61 -11.00 20.79
N TRP A 599 -16.07 -9.94 20.13
CA TRP A 599 -16.09 -8.58 20.69
C TRP A 599 -17.48 -8.17 21.21
N GLU A 600 -17.52 -7.64 22.45
CA GLU A 600 -18.68 -6.95 23.02
C GLU A 600 -18.64 -5.46 22.67
N TYR A 601 -17.45 -4.86 22.67
CA TYR A 601 -17.24 -3.47 22.29
C TYR A 601 -15.91 -3.32 21.54
N LEU A 602 -15.99 -2.77 20.33
CA LEU A 602 -14.83 -2.43 19.50
C LEU A 602 -15.12 -1.12 18.76
N ASN A 603 -14.17 -0.19 18.78
CA ASN A 603 -14.28 1.08 18.06
C ASN A 603 -13.05 1.27 17.14
N PRO A 604 -13.13 0.82 15.87
CA PRO A 604 -12.00 0.87 14.95
C PRO A 604 -11.35 2.25 14.81
N ASP A 605 -12.15 3.32 14.77
CA ASP A 605 -11.65 4.69 14.63
C ASP A 605 -10.83 5.13 15.85
N GLN A 606 -11.29 4.79 17.06
CA GLN A 606 -10.58 5.07 18.29
C GLN A 606 -9.25 4.30 18.38
N VAL A 607 -9.25 3.04 17.95
CA VAL A 607 -8.06 2.18 17.94
C VAL A 607 -7.03 2.72 16.94
N ILE A 608 -7.45 3.14 15.75
CA ILE A 608 -6.58 3.77 14.74
C ILE A 608 -6.04 5.11 15.26
N ALA A 609 -6.85 5.91 15.94
CA ALA A 609 -6.39 7.16 16.55
C ALA A 609 -5.31 6.90 17.60
N GLN A 610 -5.51 5.91 18.48
CA GLN A 610 -4.50 5.48 19.45
C GLN A 610 -3.21 5.03 18.75
N ALA A 611 -3.32 4.26 17.68
CA ALA A 611 -2.16 3.78 16.92
C ALA A 611 -1.32 4.93 16.33
N LYS A 612 -1.97 5.95 15.77
CA LYS A 612 -1.30 7.15 15.25
C LYS A 612 -0.61 7.97 16.34
N GLU A 613 -1.24 8.11 17.49
CA GLU A 613 -0.63 8.77 18.66
C GLU A 613 0.61 8.01 19.13
N MET A 614 0.58 6.68 19.09
CA MET A 614 1.72 5.83 19.44
C MET A 614 2.86 5.95 18.43
N ASP A 615 2.58 5.97 17.12
CA ASP A 615 3.61 6.15 16.09
C ASP A 615 4.38 7.47 16.23
N ALA A 616 3.76 8.50 16.80
CA ALA A 616 4.40 9.78 17.09
C ALA A 616 5.33 9.76 18.33
N ILE A 617 5.31 8.70 19.15
CA ILE A 617 6.19 8.57 20.32
C ILE A 617 7.62 8.24 19.85
N PRO A 618 8.63 9.04 20.24
CA PRO A 618 10.02 8.77 19.88
C PRO A 618 10.52 7.40 20.35
N PRO A 619 11.39 6.70 19.57
CA PRO A 619 11.85 5.35 19.90
C PRO A 619 12.39 5.18 21.33
N GLU A 620 13.10 6.17 21.87
CA GLU A 620 13.69 6.15 23.20
C GLU A 620 12.67 6.23 24.35
N LYS A 621 11.40 6.55 24.05
CA LYS A 621 10.30 6.61 25.03
C LYS A 621 9.34 5.42 24.91
N ARG A 622 9.62 4.46 24.02
CA ARG A 622 8.75 3.31 23.78
C ARG A 622 8.99 2.22 24.81
N GLY A 623 7.93 1.77 25.48
CA GLY A 623 7.95 0.65 26.41
C GLY A 623 8.00 -0.73 25.71
N PRO A 624 8.12 -1.82 26.45
CA PRO A 624 8.27 -3.18 25.90
C PRO A 624 7.05 -3.67 25.10
N LEU A 625 5.86 -3.13 25.38
CA LEU A 625 4.62 -3.43 24.66
C LEU A 625 4.21 -2.33 23.68
N HIS A 626 5.11 -1.41 23.31
CA HIS A 626 4.74 -0.29 22.45
C HIS A 626 4.03 -0.76 21.16
N GLY A 627 2.75 -0.41 21.04
CA GLY A 627 1.90 -0.75 19.91
C GLY A 627 1.37 -2.19 19.87
N VAL A 628 1.75 -3.05 20.83
CA VAL A 628 1.24 -4.43 20.92
C VAL A 628 -0.24 -4.40 21.31
N ALA A 629 -1.06 -5.03 20.48
CA ALA A 629 -2.52 -5.07 20.62
C ALA A 629 -2.96 -6.09 21.68
N ILE A 630 -3.87 -5.68 22.57
CA ILE A 630 -4.42 -6.51 23.65
C ILE A 630 -5.94 -6.51 23.60
N ALA A 631 -6.53 -7.70 23.55
CA ALA A 631 -7.96 -7.93 23.74
C ALA A 631 -8.30 -8.03 25.23
N VAL A 632 -9.26 -7.24 25.72
CA VAL A 632 -9.54 -7.13 27.17
C VAL A 632 -10.91 -7.74 27.49
N LYS A 633 -10.97 -8.73 28.38
CA LYS A 633 -12.27 -9.26 28.84
C LYS A 633 -13.15 -8.18 29.46
N ASP A 634 -14.44 -8.20 29.14
CA ASP A 634 -15.37 -7.12 29.48
C ASP A 634 -15.44 -6.76 30.99
N VAL A 635 -15.29 -7.76 31.86
CA VAL A 635 -15.29 -7.56 33.33
C VAL A 635 -14.06 -6.83 33.90
N ILE A 636 -13.10 -6.42 33.05
CA ILE A 636 -11.93 -5.64 33.44
C ILE A 636 -12.15 -4.18 33.01
N TYR A 637 -12.06 -3.23 33.94
CA TYR A 637 -12.32 -1.82 33.64
C TYR A 637 -11.20 -1.20 32.80
N THR A 638 -11.61 -0.37 31.83
CA THR A 638 -10.74 0.36 30.91
C THR A 638 -11.35 1.73 30.72
N LYS A 639 -10.62 2.84 30.90
CA LYS A 639 -11.13 4.22 30.85
C LYS A 639 -11.95 4.56 29.59
N ASP A 640 -11.72 3.82 28.52
CA ASP A 640 -12.41 3.93 27.23
C ASP A 640 -13.85 3.37 27.28
N ALA A 641 -14.13 2.48 28.25
CA ALA A 641 -15.42 1.88 28.57
C ALA A 641 -15.30 0.96 29.82
N PRO A 642 -15.54 1.35 31.10
CA PRO A 642 -15.97 2.62 31.75
C PRO A 642 -14.80 3.56 32.19
N LYS A 643 -15.04 4.82 32.58
CA LYS A 643 -14.04 5.92 32.80
C LYS A 643 -12.84 5.72 33.76
N VAL A 644 -12.57 4.51 34.27
CA VAL A 644 -11.42 4.18 35.13
C VAL A 644 -10.70 2.96 34.56
N ASP A 645 -9.36 2.99 34.53
CA ASP A 645 -8.54 1.81 34.20
C ASP A 645 -8.40 0.90 35.42
N ALA A 646 -8.54 -0.40 35.22
CA ALA A 646 -8.14 -1.40 36.21
C ALA A 646 -6.63 -1.35 36.46
N GLY A 647 -6.17 -1.82 37.62
CA GLY A 647 -4.73 -1.83 37.96
C GLY A 647 -3.89 -2.57 36.93
N SER A 648 -4.41 -3.68 36.39
CA SER A 648 -3.75 -4.42 35.31
C SER A 648 -3.65 -3.64 34.00
N ILE A 649 -4.67 -2.83 33.69
CA ILE A 649 -4.70 -1.98 32.50
C ILE A 649 -3.74 -0.80 32.62
N ILE A 650 -3.58 -0.24 33.83
CA ILE A 650 -2.58 0.82 34.08
C ILE A 650 -1.18 0.31 33.74
N VAL A 651 -0.80 -0.88 34.22
CA VAL A 651 0.51 -1.50 33.93
C VAL A 651 0.72 -1.65 32.43
N LEU A 652 -0.27 -2.20 31.71
CA LEU A 652 -0.17 -2.41 30.26
C LEU A 652 -0.06 -1.11 29.48
N ARG A 653 -0.83 -0.08 29.85
CA ARG A 653 -0.73 1.25 29.22
C ARG A 653 0.63 1.89 29.45
N GLN A 654 1.20 1.77 30.66
CA GLN A 654 2.55 2.28 30.94
C GLN A 654 3.65 1.49 30.20
N ALA A 655 3.43 0.20 29.94
CA ALA A 655 4.31 -0.60 29.09
C ALA A 655 4.17 -0.26 27.59
N GLY A 656 3.21 0.58 27.20
CA GLY A 656 2.98 1.02 25.82
C GLY A 656 1.96 0.18 25.04
N ALA A 657 1.18 -0.67 25.69
CA ALA A 657 0.20 -1.54 25.02
C ALA A 657 -0.96 -0.76 24.41
N LEU A 658 -1.42 -1.23 23.26
CA LEU A 658 -2.60 -0.76 22.56
C LEU A 658 -3.80 -1.65 22.93
N LEU A 659 -4.89 -1.06 23.42
CA LEU A 659 -6.05 -1.82 23.86
C LEU A 659 -7.07 -1.83 22.73
N LEU A 660 -7.36 -2.99 22.15
CA LEU A 660 -8.26 -3.09 21.00
C LEU A 660 -9.71 -2.81 21.39
N GLY A 661 -10.20 -3.48 22.43
CA GLY A 661 -11.61 -3.45 22.79
C GLY A 661 -11.95 -4.44 23.89
N LYS A 662 -13.25 -4.61 24.11
CA LYS A 662 -13.84 -5.48 25.13
C LYS A 662 -14.32 -6.77 24.50
N THR A 663 -13.82 -7.90 24.96
CA THR A 663 -14.24 -9.22 24.48
C THR A 663 -15.40 -9.76 25.31
N THR A 664 -16.28 -10.53 24.67
CA THR A 664 -17.45 -11.15 25.30
C THR A 664 -17.07 -12.08 26.45
N THR A 665 -17.99 -12.20 27.40
CA THR A 665 -17.89 -13.07 28.57
C THR A 665 -19.27 -13.56 28.99
N THR A 666 -19.34 -14.58 29.84
CA THR A 666 -20.59 -14.88 30.54
C THR A 666 -20.93 -13.77 31.53
N GLU A 667 -22.20 -13.66 31.91
CA GLU A 667 -22.70 -12.62 32.81
C GLU A 667 -21.86 -12.57 34.11
N PHE A 668 -21.27 -11.39 34.38
CA PHE A 668 -20.31 -11.15 35.47
C PHE A 668 -19.14 -12.13 35.57
N ALA A 669 -18.80 -12.82 34.47
CA ALA A 669 -17.85 -13.91 34.40
C ALA A 669 -18.18 -15.12 35.31
N ALA A 670 -19.44 -15.27 35.72
CA ALA A 670 -19.85 -16.15 36.81
C ALA A 670 -20.83 -17.28 36.40
N THR A 671 -21.52 -17.14 35.27
CA THR A 671 -22.49 -18.15 34.80
C THR A 671 -21.86 -19.15 33.83
N VAL A 672 -22.55 -20.28 33.62
CA VAL A 672 -22.16 -21.29 32.63
C VAL A 672 -22.77 -21.03 31.25
N GLN A 673 -23.76 -20.15 31.14
CA GLN A 673 -24.41 -19.79 29.87
C GLN A 673 -23.45 -18.97 29.01
N GLY A 674 -23.03 -19.53 27.89
CA GLY A 674 -22.08 -18.90 26.98
C GLY A 674 -22.68 -17.68 26.27
N PRO A 675 -21.84 -16.69 25.88
CA PRO A 675 -22.26 -15.62 24.98
C PRO A 675 -22.50 -16.18 23.56
N LYS A 676 -22.80 -15.29 22.60
CA LYS A 676 -22.97 -15.68 21.19
C LYS A 676 -21.67 -16.12 20.50
N THR A 677 -20.54 -15.95 21.16
CA THR A 677 -19.22 -16.32 20.64
C THR A 677 -19.12 -17.82 20.39
N VAL A 678 -18.54 -18.18 19.25
CA VAL A 678 -18.33 -19.56 18.84
C VAL A 678 -16.83 -19.90 18.81
N ASN A 679 -16.52 -21.18 18.84
CA ASN A 679 -15.15 -21.65 18.64
C ASN A 679 -14.74 -21.44 17.17
N PRO A 680 -13.58 -20.81 16.87
CA PRO A 680 -13.21 -20.52 15.49
C PRO A 680 -12.87 -21.80 14.69
N HIS A 681 -12.44 -22.88 15.34
CA HIS A 681 -12.22 -24.18 14.68
C HIS A 681 -13.50 -24.99 14.42
N GLY A 682 -14.62 -24.59 15.04
CA GLY A 682 -15.90 -25.29 14.92
C GLY A 682 -17.05 -24.39 15.33
N THR A 683 -17.67 -23.70 14.37
CA THR A 683 -18.66 -22.64 14.61
C THR A 683 -19.96 -23.13 15.28
N ASN A 684 -20.17 -24.44 15.37
CA ASN A 684 -21.25 -25.06 16.12
C ASN A 684 -20.86 -25.44 17.56
N ARG A 685 -19.67 -25.08 18.04
CA ARG A 685 -19.12 -25.46 19.35
C ARG A 685 -18.80 -24.23 20.20
N THR A 686 -18.82 -24.42 21.52
CA THR A 686 -18.45 -23.37 22.47
C THR A 686 -16.94 -23.10 22.43
N PRO A 687 -16.49 -21.83 22.49
CA PRO A 687 -15.07 -21.50 22.68
C PRO A 687 -14.63 -21.77 24.13
N GLY A 688 -15.55 -22.20 25.00
CA GLY A 688 -15.33 -22.23 26.43
C GLY A 688 -15.55 -20.85 27.04
N GLY A 689 -15.58 -20.77 28.36
CA GLY A 689 -15.73 -19.50 29.05
C GLY A 689 -15.22 -19.57 30.48
N SER A 690 -15.42 -18.54 31.30
CA SER A 690 -16.15 -17.32 30.98
C SER A 690 -15.41 -16.35 30.06
N SER A 691 -14.10 -16.48 29.84
CA SER A 691 -13.34 -15.62 28.89
C SER A 691 -13.51 -16.07 27.44
N SER A 692 -14.76 -16.16 26.97
CA SER A 692 -15.13 -16.74 25.67
C SER A 692 -14.56 -15.96 24.50
N GLY A 693 -14.81 -14.65 24.45
CA GLY A 693 -14.29 -13.79 23.40
C GLY A 693 -12.76 -13.68 23.42
N SER A 694 -12.15 -13.63 24.60
CA SER A 694 -10.69 -13.57 24.74
C SER A 694 -10.03 -14.78 24.09
N GLY A 695 -10.45 -16.01 24.45
CA GLY A 695 -9.87 -17.22 23.89
C GLY A 695 -10.11 -17.35 22.38
N ALA A 696 -11.33 -17.04 21.92
CA ALA A 696 -11.68 -17.13 20.51
C ALA A 696 -10.93 -16.10 19.65
N ALA A 697 -10.80 -14.84 20.11
CA ALA A 697 -10.09 -13.79 19.39
C ALA A 697 -8.61 -14.14 19.17
N ILE A 698 -7.95 -14.76 20.15
CA ILE A 698 -6.52 -15.09 20.02
C ILE A 698 -6.30 -16.25 19.06
N ALA A 699 -7.16 -17.27 19.15
CA ALA A 699 -7.11 -18.43 18.25
C ALA A 699 -7.46 -18.08 16.81
N ASP A 700 -8.35 -17.11 16.62
CA ASP A 700 -8.76 -16.63 15.31
C ASP A 700 -7.90 -15.47 14.78
N PHE A 701 -6.70 -15.24 15.33
CA PHE A 701 -5.76 -14.19 14.89
C PHE A 701 -6.26 -12.74 14.98
N GLN A 702 -7.38 -12.48 15.64
CA GLN A 702 -7.94 -11.13 15.82
C GLN A 702 -7.15 -10.26 16.81
N ALA A 703 -6.38 -10.88 17.71
CA ALA A 703 -5.40 -10.22 18.56
C ALA A 703 -4.30 -11.23 18.95
N PRO A 704 -3.07 -10.79 19.27
CA PRO A 704 -2.01 -11.72 19.70
C PRO A 704 -2.09 -12.08 21.19
N ILE A 705 -2.63 -11.18 22.03
CA ILE A 705 -2.76 -11.34 23.48
C ILE A 705 -4.18 -11.04 23.93
N GLY A 706 -4.71 -11.92 24.79
CA GLY A 706 -5.99 -11.73 25.44
C GLY A 706 -5.84 -11.71 26.96
N LEU A 707 -6.52 -10.79 27.63
CA LEU A 707 -6.71 -10.85 29.08
C LEU A 707 -7.97 -11.66 29.40
N GLY A 708 -7.86 -12.54 30.38
CA GLY A 708 -8.96 -13.29 30.95
C GLY A 708 -9.01 -13.18 32.47
N THR A 709 -10.03 -13.79 33.06
CA THR A 709 -10.11 -14.03 34.50
C THR A 709 -10.50 -15.47 34.74
N GLN A 710 -10.00 -16.07 35.82
CA GLN A 710 -10.30 -17.43 36.23
C GLN A 710 -10.66 -17.52 37.71
N THR A 711 -11.90 -17.95 37.97
CA THR A 711 -12.39 -18.34 39.30
C THR A 711 -12.49 -19.87 39.44
N GLY A 712 -12.77 -20.57 38.34
CA GLY A 712 -12.85 -22.03 38.29
C GLY A 712 -12.05 -22.62 37.14
N GLY A 713 -12.27 -22.14 35.90
CA GLY A 713 -11.51 -22.61 34.73
C GLY A 713 -11.49 -21.63 33.57
N SER A 714 -11.83 -20.37 33.84
CA SER A 714 -12.18 -19.40 32.81
C SER A 714 -11.01 -18.84 31.99
N THR A 715 -9.79 -19.33 32.22
CA THR A 715 -8.60 -19.07 31.40
C THR A 715 -8.10 -20.35 30.73
N ILE A 716 -7.85 -21.41 31.50
CA ILE A 716 -7.24 -22.64 30.97
C ILE A 716 -8.19 -23.41 30.03
N ARG A 717 -9.49 -23.47 30.35
CA ARG A 717 -10.48 -24.15 29.50
C ARG A 717 -10.65 -23.49 28.13
N PRO A 718 -10.87 -22.16 28.01
CA PRO A 718 -10.87 -21.52 26.70
C PRO A 718 -9.53 -21.68 25.98
N GLY A 719 -8.40 -21.66 26.68
CA GLY A 719 -7.09 -21.90 26.06
C GLY A 719 -7.04 -23.25 25.36
N SER A 720 -7.44 -24.30 26.06
CA SER A 720 -7.52 -25.65 25.50
C SER A 720 -8.54 -25.79 24.38
N PHE A 721 -9.78 -25.32 24.57
CA PHE A 721 -10.85 -25.47 23.57
C PHE A 721 -10.55 -24.71 22.28
N ASN A 722 -9.79 -23.62 22.33
CA ASN A 722 -9.41 -22.88 21.13
C ASN A 722 -7.98 -23.21 20.66
N GLY A 723 -7.31 -24.22 21.22
CA GLY A 723 -6.00 -24.67 20.73
C GLY A 723 -4.87 -23.64 20.88
N ILE A 724 -4.87 -22.84 21.95
CA ILE A 724 -3.89 -21.79 22.19
C ILE A 724 -3.25 -21.91 23.57
N TYR A 725 -2.10 -21.26 23.77
CA TYR A 725 -1.49 -21.16 25.09
C TYR A 725 -2.34 -20.28 26.02
N ALA A 726 -2.39 -20.66 27.30
CA ALA A 726 -3.04 -19.85 28.32
C ALA A 726 -2.32 -19.99 29.66
N LEU A 727 -2.10 -18.86 30.35
CA LEU A 727 -1.49 -18.82 31.68
C LEU A 727 -2.53 -18.36 32.71
N LYS A 728 -2.75 -19.20 33.73
CA LYS A 728 -3.29 -18.76 35.01
C LYS A 728 -2.12 -18.65 35.99
N PRO A 729 -1.61 -17.45 36.29
CA PRO A 729 -0.47 -17.27 37.19
C PRO A 729 -0.84 -17.66 38.63
N THR A 730 0.16 -17.69 39.52
CA THR A 730 -0.04 -17.80 40.96
C THR A 730 -1.06 -16.75 41.42
N TRP A 731 -1.99 -17.17 42.27
CA TRP A 731 -3.02 -16.26 42.77
C TRP A 731 -2.37 -15.05 43.44
N ASN A 732 -2.86 -13.85 43.11
CA ASN A 732 -2.39 -12.56 43.61
C ASN A 732 -0.99 -12.12 43.16
N SER A 733 -0.34 -12.79 42.20
CA SER A 733 0.85 -12.26 41.52
C SER A 733 0.54 -11.07 40.61
N ILE A 734 -0.72 -10.89 40.23
CA ILE A 734 -1.19 -9.74 39.46
C ILE A 734 -2.39 -9.10 40.16
N THR A 735 -2.42 -7.77 40.20
CA THR A 735 -3.52 -7.02 40.79
C THR A 735 -4.85 -7.30 40.09
N ARG A 736 -5.91 -7.29 40.90
CA ARG A 736 -7.30 -7.51 40.50
C ARG A 736 -8.15 -6.26 40.74
N GLU A 737 -7.52 -5.16 41.09
CA GLU A 737 -8.21 -3.88 41.27
C GLU A 737 -8.85 -3.43 39.96
N GLY A 738 -10.14 -3.08 40.00
CA GLY A 738 -10.90 -2.67 38.83
C GLY A 738 -11.37 -3.81 37.92
N GLN A 739 -11.34 -5.08 38.37
CA GLN A 739 -12.09 -6.16 37.74
C GLN A 739 -13.36 -6.51 38.56
N LYS A 740 -14.42 -7.05 37.95
CA LYS A 740 -15.55 -7.61 38.71
C LYS A 740 -15.06 -8.81 39.52
N ILE A 741 -15.14 -8.69 40.84
CA ILE A 741 -14.78 -9.76 41.79
C ILE A 741 -16.00 -10.64 42.05
N TYR A 742 -15.85 -11.93 41.79
CA TYR A 742 -16.75 -13.00 42.20
C TYR A 742 -16.28 -13.62 43.52
N SER A 743 -14.99 -13.97 43.62
CA SER A 743 -14.41 -14.54 44.84
C SER A 743 -13.04 -13.94 45.13
N LEU A 744 -12.88 -13.46 46.36
CA LEU A 744 -11.64 -12.83 46.80
C LEU A 744 -10.45 -13.79 46.74
N ILE A 745 -10.67 -15.08 47.02
CA ILE A 745 -9.59 -16.07 47.08
C ILE A 745 -9.51 -16.97 45.85
N LEU A 746 -10.42 -16.88 44.89
CA LEU A 746 -10.36 -17.73 43.69
C LEU A 746 -10.03 -16.93 42.43
N ASP A 747 -10.52 -15.69 42.32
CA ASP A 747 -10.32 -14.89 41.11
C ASP A 747 -8.85 -14.61 40.86
N THR A 748 -8.39 -14.98 39.67
CA THR A 748 -7.03 -14.77 39.16
C THR A 748 -7.11 -14.15 37.77
N LEU A 749 -6.33 -13.08 37.51
CA LEU A 749 -6.16 -12.57 36.14
C LEU A 749 -5.35 -13.57 35.33
N GLY A 750 -5.74 -13.86 34.10
CA GLY A 750 -5.01 -14.80 33.24
C GLY A 750 -4.75 -14.24 31.85
N PHE A 751 -3.90 -14.94 31.09
CA PHE A 751 -3.49 -14.54 29.74
C PHE A 751 -3.77 -15.64 28.73
N PHE A 752 -4.01 -15.21 27.49
CA PHE A 752 -4.11 -16.03 26.29
C PHE A 752 -3.07 -15.54 25.28
N ALA A 753 -2.38 -16.47 24.63
CA ALA A 753 -1.40 -16.16 23.60
C ALA A 753 -1.26 -17.32 22.60
N ARG A 754 -0.67 -17.04 21.44
CA ARG A 754 -0.31 -18.06 20.44
C ARG A 754 1.08 -18.67 20.64
N SER A 755 1.87 -18.14 21.58
CA SER A 755 3.22 -18.61 21.89
C SER A 755 3.55 -18.47 23.37
N VAL A 756 4.53 -19.21 23.86
CA VAL A 756 5.01 -19.09 25.25
C VAL A 756 5.83 -17.82 25.43
N GLU A 757 6.54 -17.38 24.41
CA GLU A 757 7.29 -16.11 24.38
C GLU A 757 6.38 -14.92 24.71
N ASP A 758 5.17 -14.93 24.16
CA ASP A 758 4.17 -13.91 24.43
C ASP A 758 3.68 -13.94 25.89
N LEU A 759 3.55 -15.13 26.49
CA LEU A 759 3.25 -15.26 27.91
C LEU A 759 4.42 -14.81 28.80
N GLN A 760 5.67 -15.08 28.39
CA GLN A 760 6.88 -14.59 29.06
C GLN A 760 6.95 -13.06 28.99
N LEU A 761 6.69 -12.46 27.83
CA LEU A 761 6.61 -11.01 27.66
C LEU A 761 5.58 -10.38 28.62
N MET A 762 4.42 -11.01 28.79
CA MET A 762 3.42 -10.56 29.76
C MET A 762 3.87 -10.75 31.21
N ALA A 763 4.55 -11.85 31.53
CA ALA A 763 5.14 -12.08 32.86
C ALA A 763 6.22 -11.04 33.20
N ASP A 764 7.02 -10.63 32.22
CA ASP A 764 8.02 -9.57 32.36
C ASP A 764 7.36 -8.22 32.65
N VAL A 765 6.30 -7.87 31.91
CA VAL A 765 5.59 -6.59 32.04
C VAL A 765 4.89 -6.45 33.39
N PHE A 766 4.35 -7.56 33.91
CA PHE A 766 3.72 -7.60 35.22
C PHE A 766 4.69 -7.88 36.37
N ASP A 767 5.99 -8.01 36.07
CA ASP A 767 7.06 -8.29 37.03
C ASP A 767 6.76 -9.50 37.92
N LEU A 768 6.37 -10.62 37.30
CA LEU A 768 6.16 -11.87 38.04
C LEU A 768 7.51 -12.37 38.54
N GLN A 769 7.66 -12.53 39.85
CA GLN A 769 8.91 -12.98 40.46
C GLN A 769 8.73 -14.37 41.06
N ASP A 770 9.67 -15.25 40.74
CA ASP A 770 9.83 -16.54 41.40
C ASP A 770 10.79 -16.37 42.58
N ASP A 771 10.70 -17.24 43.59
CA ASP A 771 11.60 -17.20 44.77
C ASP A 771 13.06 -17.39 44.37
N GLU A 772 13.32 -18.25 43.38
CA GLU A 772 14.62 -18.36 42.71
C GLU A 772 14.50 -17.91 41.26
N PRO A 773 15.48 -17.15 40.72
CA PRO A 773 15.49 -16.80 39.32
C PRO A 773 15.40 -18.07 38.44
N PRO A 774 14.51 -18.10 37.44
CA PRO A 774 14.43 -19.25 36.55
C PRO A 774 15.75 -19.39 35.79
N LYS A 775 16.13 -20.63 35.47
CA LYS A 775 17.29 -20.87 34.62
C LYS A 775 17.00 -20.36 33.21
N ASP A 776 17.99 -19.72 32.59
CA ASP A 776 17.85 -19.18 31.22
C ASP A 776 17.52 -20.27 30.18
N THR A 777 17.87 -21.53 30.45
CA THR A 777 17.63 -22.66 29.55
C THR A 777 17.17 -23.90 30.31
N PHE A 778 16.14 -24.57 29.80
CA PHE A 778 15.65 -25.86 30.28
C PHE A 778 15.95 -26.97 29.26
N THR A 779 16.16 -28.19 29.73
CA THR A 779 16.42 -29.35 28.87
C THR A 779 15.55 -30.51 29.32
N VAL A 780 14.76 -31.08 28.40
CA VAL A 780 13.83 -32.18 28.68
C VAL A 780 14.56 -33.47 29.04
N LYS A 781 15.74 -33.71 28.44
CA LYS A 781 16.53 -34.92 28.72
C LYS A 781 17.00 -34.94 30.19
N GLY A 782 16.53 -35.94 30.94
CA GLY A 782 16.80 -36.10 32.38
C GLY A 782 15.92 -35.25 33.29
N ALA A 783 14.99 -34.47 32.73
CA ALA A 783 13.99 -33.75 33.52
C ALA A 783 12.95 -34.71 34.10
N LYS A 784 12.36 -34.34 35.24
CA LYS A 784 11.37 -35.13 35.96
C LYS A 784 10.01 -34.50 35.83
N PHE A 785 9.08 -35.24 35.23
CA PHE A 785 7.68 -34.87 35.18
C PHE A 785 6.83 -35.90 35.91
N ALA A 786 5.66 -35.47 36.35
CA ALA A 786 4.62 -36.40 36.82
C ALA A 786 3.38 -36.26 35.95
N LEU A 787 2.68 -37.37 35.67
CA LEU A 787 1.32 -37.36 35.14
C LEU A 787 0.37 -37.57 36.32
N LEU A 788 -0.46 -36.58 36.62
CA LEU A 788 -1.37 -36.64 37.75
C LEU A 788 -2.80 -36.87 37.30
N LYS A 789 -3.34 -38.03 37.65
CA LYS A 789 -4.78 -38.33 37.54
C LYS A 789 -5.47 -37.82 38.80
N THR A 790 -6.15 -36.69 38.66
CA THR A 790 -6.84 -36.04 39.79
C THR A 790 -8.11 -36.80 40.18
N MET A 791 -8.73 -36.42 41.30
CA MET A 791 -10.02 -36.96 41.76
C MET A 791 -11.15 -36.83 40.73
N VAL A 792 -11.02 -35.91 39.76
CA VAL A 792 -11.99 -35.72 38.68
C VAL A 792 -11.63 -36.47 37.39
N TRP A 793 -10.54 -37.27 37.38
CA TRP A 793 -10.12 -38.10 36.24
C TRP A 793 -11.23 -38.96 35.63
N PRO A 794 -12.19 -39.55 36.39
CA PRO A 794 -13.30 -40.29 35.79
C PRO A 794 -14.16 -39.49 34.80
N GLN A 795 -14.07 -38.15 34.79
CA GLN A 795 -14.75 -37.28 33.82
C GLN A 795 -13.94 -37.06 32.54
N ALA A 796 -12.69 -37.50 32.47
CA ALA A 796 -11.87 -37.37 31.26
C ALA A 796 -12.46 -38.21 30.13
N GLY A 797 -12.81 -37.57 29.03
CA GLY A 797 -13.25 -38.24 27.81
C GLY A 797 -12.07 -38.79 27.00
N PRO A 798 -12.36 -39.55 25.93
CA PRO A 798 -11.35 -40.23 25.11
C PRO A 798 -10.28 -39.28 24.54
N GLY A 799 -10.62 -38.05 24.15
CA GLY A 799 -9.64 -37.10 23.62
C GLY A 799 -8.61 -36.70 24.66
N THR A 800 -9.07 -36.30 25.86
CA THR A 800 -8.20 -35.97 27.00
C THR A 800 -7.35 -37.15 27.44
N GLN A 801 -7.93 -38.36 27.57
CA GLN A 801 -7.16 -39.55 27.97
C GLN A 801 -6.03 -39.85 26.96
N SER A 802 -6.33 -39.73 25.66
CA SER A 802 -5.36 -39.95 24.58
C SER A 802 -4.27 -38.88 24.59
N ALA A 803 -4.64 -37.59 24.74
CA ALA A 803 -3.71 -36.47 24.81
C ALA A 803 -2.73 -36.61 25.99
N MET A 804 -3.24 -36.93 27.18
CA MET A 804 -2.42 -37.11 28.38
C MET A 804 -1.43 -38.28 28.25
N THR A 805 -1.89 -39.40 27.69
CA THR A 805 -1.04 -40.58 27.43
C THR A 805 0.05 -40.23 26.44
N LYS A 806 -0.33 -39.60 25.32
CA LYS A 806 0.60 -39.21 24.27
C LYS A 806 1.62 -38.17 24.75
N ALA A 807 1.21 -37.20 25.55
CA ALA A 807 2.09 -36.20 26.14
C ALA A 807 3.18 -36.85 27.01
N ALA A 808 2.81 -37.79 27.87
CA ALA A 808 3.77 -38.54 28.68
C ALA A 808 4.72 -39.40 27.82
N GLU A 809 4.23 -40.05 26.76
CA GLU A 809 5.06 -40.80 25.82
C GLU A 809 6.05 -39.93 25.08
N LEU A 810 5.64 -38.74 24.62
CA LEU A 810 6.51 -37.79 23.93
C LEU A 810 7.63 -37.30 24.84
N LEU A 811 7.32 -36.91 26.08
CA LEU A 811 8.35 -36.49 27.04
C LEU A 811 9.35 -37.63 27.34
N LYS A 812 8.87 -38.87 27.51
CA LYS A 812 9.75 -40.05 27.65
C LYS A 812 10.63 -40.28 26.41
N ALA A 813 10.06 -40.13 25.21
CA ALA A 813 10.81 -40.28 23.95
C ALA A 813 11.92 -39.23 23.80
N HIS A 814 11.72 -38.03 24.35
CA HIS A 814 12.72 -36.96 24.44
C HIS A 814 13.65 -37.07 25.67
N GLY A 815 13.58 -38.19 26.40
CA GLY A 815 14.53 -38.54 27.46
C GLY A 815 14.18 -38.01 28.84
N ALA A 816 12.95 -37.56 29.08
CA ALA A 816 12.47 -37.22 30.42
C ALA A 816 12.07 -38.47 31.22
N GLU A 817 12.15 -38.36 32.54
CA GLU A 817 11.53 -39.29 33.48
C GLU A 817 10.09 -38.83 33.71
N VAL A 818 9.11 -39.70 33.41
CA VAL A 818 7.69 -39.40 33.66
C VAL A 818 7.07 -40.52 34.48
N GLU A 819 6.67 -40.21 35.70
CA GLU A 819 5.94 -41.13 36.59
C GLU A 819 4.47 -40.74 36.75
N GLU A 820 3.60 -41.71 37.01
CA GLU A 820 2.19 -41.45 37.29
C GLU A 820 1.99 -41.30 38.79
N ILE A 821 1.28 -40.25 39.20
CA ILE A 821 0.95 -39.97 40.60
C ILE A 821 -0.54 -39.72 40.79
N GLU A 822 -0.99 -39.83 42.04
CA GLU A 822 -2.35 -39.50 42.48
C GLU A 822 -2.30 -38.49 43.62
N PHE A 823 -3.40 -37.78 43.84
CA PHE A 823 -3.54 -36.91 45.01
C PHE A 823 -3.70 -37.74 46.29
N ASP A 824 -3.22 -37.19 47.41
CA ASP A 824 -3.49 -37.77 48.73
C ASP A 824 -5.01 -37.89 48.95
N PRO A 825 -5.51 -38.98 49.57
CA PRO A 825 -6.94 -39.21 49.79
C PRO A 825 -7.66 -38.07 50.55
N GLU A 826 -6.93 -37.31 51.37
CA GLU A 826 -7.46 -36.14 52.07
C GLU A 826 -7.82 -34.96 51.15
N LEU A 827 -7.36 -34.96 49.89
CA LEU A 827 -7.61 -33.91 48.91
C LEU A 827 -8.81 -34.21 48.01
N GLN A 828 -9.50 -35.35 48.18
CA GLN A 828 -10.62 -35.77 47.31
C GLN A 828 -11.79 -34.78 47.30
N GLU A 829 -12.02 -34.08 48.41
CA GLU A 829 -13.11 -33.08 48.57
C GLU A 829 -12.78 -31.70 47.98
N LEU A 830 -11.58 -31.51 47.40
CA LEU A 830 -11.14 -30.23 46.88
C LEU A 830 -12.11 -29.59 45.85
N PRO A 831 -12.73 -30.33 44.90
CA PRO A 831 -13.75 -29.77 44.02
C PRO A 831 -14.98 -29.25 44.79
N GLN A 832 -15.39 -29.95 45.85
CA GLN A 832 -16.51 -29.56 46.68
C GLN A 832 -16.18 -28.34 47.54
N TRP A 833 -14.98 -28.27 48.12
CA TRP A 833 -14.52 -27.08 48.84
C TRP A 833 -14.46 -25.85 47.93
N HIS A 834 -13.95 -25.99 46.71
CA HIS A 834 -13.97 -24.93 45.71
C HIS A 834 -15.39 -24.43 45.43
N ALA A 835 -16.32 -25.34 45.15
CA ALA A 835 -17.71 -24.99 44.88
C ALA A 835 -18.39 -24.32 46.09
N THR A 836 -18.13 -24.81 47.31
CA THR A 836 -18.63 -24.22 48.55
C THR A 836 -18.14 -22.78 48.75
N VAL A 837 -16.85 -22.51 48.50
CA VAL A 837 -16.29 -21.16 48.56
C VAL A 837 -16.91 -20.27 47.48
N LEU A 838 -16.92 -20.74 46.22
CA LEU A 838 -17.46 -20.00 45.08
C LEU A 838 -18.91 -19.56 45.31
N HIS A 839 -19.77 -20.52 45.71
CA HIS A 839 -21.18 -20.27 45.97
C HIS A 839 -21.39 -19.31 47.15
N SER A 840 -20.56 -19.44 48.19
CA SER A 840 -20.67 -18.61 49.39
C SER A 840 -20.18 -17.18 49.16
N ASP A 841 -19.11 -16.99 48.39
CA ASP A 841 -18.60 -15.67 48.02
C ASP A 841 -19.56 -14.95 47.07
N GLY A 842 -20.17 -15.68 46.13
CA GLY A 842 -21.19 -15.17 45.22
C GLY A 842 -22.38 -14.50 45.93
N ARG A 843 -22.74 -14.97 47.14
CA ARG A 843 -23.79 -14.32 47.95
C ARG A 843 -23.50 -12.85 48.18
N SER A 844 -22.26 -12.54 48.50
CA SER A 844 -21.84 -11.19 48.85
C SER A 844 -21.46 -10.40 47.60
N ALA A 845 -20.78 -11.05 46.65
CA ALA A 845 -20.33 -10.42 45.41
C ALA A 845 -21.46 -9.91 44.50
N PHE A 846 -22.60 -10.62 44.47
CA PHE A 846 -23.76 -10.28 43.63
C PHE A 846 -24.93 -9.67 44.43
N LEU A 847 -24.81 -9.52 45.75
CA LEU A 847 -25.86 -8.88 46.55
C LEU A 847 -26.21 -7.46 46.05
N PRO A 848 -25.26 -6.59 45.68
CA PRO A 848 -25.60 -5.27 45.16
C PRO A 848 -26.43 -5.35 43.89
N ASP A 849 -25.99 -6.17 42.92
CA ASP A 849 -26.67 -6.37 41.64
C ASP A 849 -28.08 -6.96 41.85
N TYR A 850 -28.20 -7.93 42.75
CA TYR A 850 -29.49 -8.54 43.13
C TYR A 850 -30.44 -7.51 43.73
N ARG A 851 -29.96 -6.63 44.62
CA ARG A 851 -30.80 -5.60 45.24
C ARG A 851 -31.21 -4.52 44.25
N ALA A 852 -30.35 -4.21 43.30
CA ALA A 852 -30.62 -3.19 42.28
C ALA A 852 -31.56 -3.70 41.18
N ALA A 853 -31.39 -4.95 40.72
CA ALA A 853 -32.06 -5.44 39.51
C ALA A 853 -32.22 -6.98 39.50
N LYS A 854 -32.76 -7.59 40.56
CA LYS A 854 -32.97 -9.05 40.68
C LYS A 854 -33.54 -9.67 39.40
N ASP A 855 -34.61 -9.10 38.85
CA ASP A 855 -35.36 -9.68 37.73
C ASP A 855 -34.59 -9.64 36.39
N GLN A 856 -33.43 -8.99 36.35
CA GLN A 856 -32.54 -8.93 35.18
C GLN A 856 -31.34 -9.89 35.30
N LEU A 857 -31.11 -10.50 36.47
CA LEU A 857 -30.00 -11.41 36.70
C LEU A 857 -30.33 -12.84 36.27
N HIS A 858 -29.31 -13.56 35.81
CA HIS A 858 -29.45 -15.00 35.57
C HIS A 858 -29.76 -15.76 36.87
N GLU A 859 -30.61 -16.78 36.77
CA GLU A 859 -31.10 -17.57 37.91
C GLU A 859 -29.97 -18.18 38.75
N PHE A 860 -28.85 -18.55 38.11
CA PHE A 860 -27.65 -19.00 38.80
C PHE A 860 -27.11 -17.97 39.80
N LEU A 861 -27.09 -16.68 39.48
CA LEU A 861 -26.59 -15.64 40.40
C LEU A 861 -27.59 -15.38 41.52
N ILE A 862 -28.88 -15.39 41.18
CA ILE A 862 -29.98 -15.32 42.15
C ILE A 862 -29.86 -16.45 43.17
N SER A 863 -29.58 -17.67 42.71
CA SER A 863 -29.50 -18.86 43.57
C SER A 863 -28.33 -18.81 44.55
N HIS A 864 -27.24 -18.12 44.18
CA HIS A 864 -26.13 -17.84 45.09
C HIS A 864 -26.61 -16.94 46.23
N VAL A 865 -27.17 -15.78 45.90
CA VAL A 865 -27.62 -14.78 46.89
C VAL A 865 -28.73 -15.34 47.79
N ASP A 866 -29.69 -16.06 47.21
CA ASP A 866 -30.78 -16.72 47.95
C ASP A 866 -30.31 -17.96 48.75
N ASN A 867 -29.06 -18.40 48.54
CA ASN A 867 -28.48 -19.58 49.15
C ASN A 867 -29.35 -20.84 48.98
N THR A 868 -29.76 -21.14 47.76
CA THR A 868 -30.64 -22.28 47.47
C THR A 868 -30.00 -23.62 47.83
N ASN A 869 -28.67 -23.71 47.76
CA ASN A 869 -27.87 -24.88 48.17
C ASN A 869 -27.78 -25.06 49.69
N LYS A 870 -28.31 -24.12 50.49
CA LYS A 870 -28.34 -24.17 51.96
C LYS A 870 -26.97 -24.33 52.63
N ILE A 871 -25.90 -23.88 51.98
CA ILE A 871 -24.54 -23.95 52.54
C ILE A 871 -24.49 -23.10 53.82
N SER A 872 -24.13 -23.73 54.93
CA SER A 872 -23.97 -23.14 56.25
C SER A 872 -22.64 -22.38 56.38
N ARG A 873 -22.51 -21.53 57.41
CA ARG A 873 -21.23 -20.86 57.70
C ARG A 873 -20.15 -21.85 58.16
N ALA A 874 -20.54 -22.96 58.80
CA ALA A 874 -19.60 -23.99 59.21
C ALA A 874 -18.95 -24.67 57.99
N GLU A 875 -19.77 -25.10 57.01
CA GLU A 875 -19.28 -25.67 55.75
C GLU A 875 -18.40 -24.68 54.97
N GLN A 876 -18.77 -23.39 54.96
CA GLN A 876 -17.96 -22.35 54.32
C GLN A 876 -16.58 -22.21 54.98
N LEU A 877 -16.52 -22.16 56.31
CA LEU A 877 -15.25 -22.05 57.05
C LEU A 877 -14.39 -23.30 56.86
N GLU A 878 -15.00 -24.49 56.93
CA GLU A 878 -14.32 -25.76 56.67
C GLU A 878 -13.69 -25.79 55.28
N ALA A 879 -14.41 -25.34 54.25
CA ALA A 879 -13.86 -25.27 52.89
C ALA A 879 -12.67 -24.30 52.79
N PHE A 880 -12.73 -23.12 53.44
CA PHE A 880 -11.61 -22.18 53.47
C PHE A 880 -10.37 -22.77 54.14
N ASP A 881 -10.54 -23.35 55.32
CA ASP A 881 -9.45 -23.87 56.13
C ASP A 881 -8.79 -25.08 55.45
N ASN A 882 -9.59 -26.01 54.92
CA ASN A 882 -9.07 -27.19 54.24
C ASN A 882 -8.33 -26.86 52.94
N ILE A 883 -8.83 -25.90 52.16
CA ILE A 883 -8.08 -25.39 51.00
C ILE A 883 -6.76 -24.77 51.45
N ALA A 884 -6.75 -23.96 52.52
CA ALA A 884 -5.52 -23.34 53.03
C ALA A 884 -4.50 -24.39 53.51
N ILE A 885 -4.96 -25.46 54.18
CA ILE A 885 -4.13 -26.60 54.62
C ILE A 885 -3.57 -27.38 53.42
N ALA A 886 -4.35 -27.54 52.34
CA ALA A 886 -3.95 -28.29 51.16
C ALA A 886 -2.78 -27.62 50.40
N ARG A 887 -2.77 -26.29 50.31
CA ARG A 887 -1.79 -25.52 49.51
C ARG A 887 -0.31 -25.90 49.76
N PRO A 888 0.23 -25.81 50.99
CA PRO A 888 1.64 -26.16 51.22
C PRO A 888 1.95 -27.64 51.01
N LYS A 889 0.97 -28.53 51.18
CA LYS A 889 1.14 -29.97 50.89
C LYS A 889 1.30 -30.20 49.39
N VAL A 890 0.44 -29.55 48.60
CA VAL A 890 0.50 -29.62 47.13
C VAL A 890 1.77 -28.95 46.61
N ASP A 891 2.19 -27.79 47.13
CA ASP A 891 3.47 -27.18 46.73
C ASP A 891 4.65 -28.14 46.92
N LYS A 892 4.70 -28.83 48.07
CA LYS A 892 5.74 -29.82 48.36
C LYS A 892 5.67 -31.04 47.43
N MET A 893 4.46 -31.43 47.02
CA MET A 893 4.27 -32.51 46.05
C MET A 893 4.75 -32.10 44.65
N LEU A 894 4.34 -30.91 44.18
CA LEU A 894 4.68 -30.39 42.87
C LEU A 894 6.18 -30.09 42.76
N GLY A 895 6.82 -29.59 43.82
CA GLY A 895 8.24 -29.23 43.85
C GLY A 895 9.22 -30.40 43.76
N LYS A 896 8.73 -31.64 43.63
CA LYS A 896 9.55 -32.82 43.34
C LYS A 896 9.85 -32.99 41.84
N TYR A 897 9.14 -32.24 41.00
CA TYR A 897 9.16 -32.35 39.55
C TYR A 897 9.49 -31.00 38.93
N ASP A 898 10.01 -31.02 37.71
CA ASP A 898 10.18 -29.81 36.90
C ASP A 898 8.82 -29.24 36.51
N ALA A 899 7.83 -30.10 36.21
CA ALA A 899 6.41 -29.76 36.14
C ALA A 899 5.53 -31.02 36.24
N VAL A 900 4.24 -30.84 36.57
CA VAL A 900 3.25 -31.93 36.59
C VAL A 900 2.22 -31.74 35.48
N LEU A 901 2.02 -32.78 34.67
CA LEU A 901 1.04 -32.86 33.60
C LEU A 901 -0.34 -33.16 34.19
N VAL A 902 -1.32 -32.34 33.83
CA VAL A 902 -2.73 -32.48 34.23
C VAL A 902 -3.64 -32.15 33.05
N PRO A 903 -4.86 -32.70 32.98
CA PRO A 903 -5.81 -32.31 31.94
C PRO A 903 -6.19 -30.83 32.02
N SER A 904 -6.30 -30.15 30.87
CA SER A 904 -6.88 -28.80 30.81
C SER A 904 -8.41 -28.82 30.79
N VAL A 905 -8.98 -29.86 30.19
CA VAL A 905 -10.43 -29.98 29.91
C VAL A 905 -10.91 -31.42 30.00
N VAL A 906 -12.23 -31.59 30.11
CA VAL A 906 -12.86 -32.93 30.15
C VAL A 906 -12.67 -33.69 28.84
N ASP A 907 -12.85 -33.01 27.70
CA ASP A 907 -12.57 -33.50 26.35
C ASP A 907 -12.62 -32.29 25.38
N GLU A 908 -12.75 -32.52 24.08
CA GLU A 908 -13.03 -31.51 23.05
C GLU A 908 -14.15 -30.53 23.43
N ALA A 909 -14.10 -29.33 22.84
CA ALA A 909 -15.15 -28.32 22.96
C ALA A 909 -16.54 -28.91 22.65
N PRO A 910 -17.51 -28.87 23.58
CA PRO A 910 -18.87 -29.39 23.34
C PRO A 910 -19.61 -28.68 22.21
N GLU A 911 -20.54 -29.38 21.58
CA GLU A 911 -21.47 -28.79 20.60
C GLU A 911 -22.50 -27.88 21.29
N GLY A 912 -22.82 -26.79 20.61
CA GLY A 912 -23.67 -25.70 21.10
C GLY A 912 -22.92 -24.61 21.86
N THR A 913 -23.55 -23.44 21.96
CA THR A 913 -23.05 -22.27 22.72
C THR A 913 -23.83 -22.00 24.01
N SER A 914 -24.83 -22.83 24.32
CA SER A 914 -25.65 -22.70 25.53
C SER A 914 -24.86 -22.93 26.82
N SER A 915 -23.68 -23.58 26.73
CA SER A 915 -22.79 -23.85 27.86
C SER A 915 -21.34 -23.49 27.51
N THR A 916 -20.57 -23.11 28.52
CA THR A 916 -19.13 -22.88 28.45
C THR A 916 -18.28 -24.15 28.63
N GLY A 917 -18.92 -25.32 28.75
CA GLY A 917 -18.26 -26.59 29.07
C GLY A 917 -17.96 -26.76 30.56
N SER A 918 -17.35 -27.89 30.94
CA SER A 918 -17.01 -28.20 32.35
C SER A 918 -15.66 -27.62 32.76
N ALA A 919 -15.56 -27.06 33.97
CA ALA A 919 -14.32 -26.55 34.55
C ALA A 919 -13.66 -27.55 35.54
N ALA A 920 -14.14 -28.80 35.58
CA ALA A 920 -13.78 -29.78 36.62
C ALA A 920 -12.27 -29.93 36.82
N PHE A 921 -11.50 -29.99 35.73
CA PHE A 921 -10.04 -30.14 35.79
C PHE A 921 -9.27 -28.86 36.16
N ASN A 922 -9.94 -27.73 36.32
CA ASN A 922 -9.33 -26.42 36.56
C ASN A 922 -9.61 -25.87 37.97
N ALA A 923 -10.80 -26.16 38.49
CA ALA A 923 -11.27 -25.64 39.78
C ALA A 923 -10.33 -26.02 40.95
N PRO A 924 -9.84 -27.27 41.06
CA PRO A 924 -8.86 -27.65 42.08
C PRO A 924 -7.60 -26.77 42.08
N TRP A 925 -7.01 -26.55 40.91
CA TRP A 925 -5.80 -25.73 40.76
C TRP A 925 -6.02 -24.27 41.10
N THR A 926 -7.23 -23.76 40.83
CA THR A 926 -7.61 -22.40 41.22
C THR A 926 -7.72 -22.27 42.73
N ALA A 927 -8.32 -23.23 43.44
CA ALA A 927 -8.37 -23.25 44.91
C ALA A 927 -6.96 -23.35 45.54
N LEU A 928 -6.08 -24.12 44.91
CA LEU A 928 -4.71 -24.35 45.35
C LEU A 928 -3.75 -23.19 45.04
N HIS A 929 -4.19 -22.15 44.33
CA HIS A 929 -3.43 -20.92 44.04
C HIS A 929 -2.19 -21.09 43.15
N VAL A 930 -1.87 -22.31 42.70
CA VAL A 930 -0.69 -22.62 41.88
C VAL A 930 -0.78 -22.03 40.48
N PRO A 931 0.35 -21.76 39.79
CA PRO A 931 0.34 -21.39 38.38
C PRO A 931 -0.01 -22.60 37.50
N VAL A 932 -0.70 -22.34 36.39
CA VAL A 932 -1.12 -23.35 35.40
C VAL A 932 -0.88 -22.78 34.01
N VAL A 933 -0.22 -23.56 33.13
CA VAL A 933 -0.06 -23.23 31.71
C VAL A 933 -0.75 -24.30 30.88
N ASN A 934 -1.75 -23.92 30.08
CA ASN A 934 -2.28 -24.76 29.01
C ASN A 934 -1.30 -24.78 27.83
N ILE A 935 -0.95 -25.97 27.36
CA ILE A 935 -0.12 -26.18 26.17
C ILE A 935 -0.99 -26.85 25.09
N PRO A 936 -1.12 -26.27 23.88
CA PRO A 936 -1.81 -26.88 22.76
C PRO A 936 -0.95 -27.98 22.12
N GLY A 937 -1.51 -28.74 21.17
CA GLY A 937 -0.75 -29.73 20.40
C GLY A 937 -1.47 -31.05 20.17
N PHE A 938 -2.58 -31.33 20.88
CA PHE A 938 -3.36 -32.56 20.71
C PHE A 938 -4.78 -32.29 20.22
N LYS A 939 -5.39 -33.30 19.64
CA LYS A 939 -6.79 -33.27 19.17
C LYS A 939 -7.56 -34.47 19.70
N GLY A 940 -8.86 -34.29 19.87
CA GLY A 940 -9.76 -35.40 20.19
C GLY A 940 -10.28 -36.13 18.94
N PRO A 941 -11.24 -37.04 19.14
CA PRO A 941 -11.78 -37.88 18.08
C PRO A 941 -12.49 -37.12 16.95
N ASN A 942 -13.01 -35.93 17.21
CA ASN A 942 -13.67 -35.08 16.20
C ASN A 942 -12.72 -34.05 15.57
N GLY A 943 -11.42 -34.14 15.87
CA GLY A 943 -10.40 -33.25 15.33
C GLY A 943 -10.32 -31.88 16.01
N MET A 944 -11.06 -31.65 17.10
CA MET A 944 -11.02 -30.41 17.86
C MET A 944 -9.81 -30.41 18.80
N PRO A 945 -9.24 -29.23 19.13
CA PRO A 945 -8.09 -29.13 20.04
C PRO A 945 -8.42 -29.65 21.45
N VAL A 946 -7.42 -30.29 22.04
CA VAL A 946 -7.37 -30.71 23.44
C VAL A 946 -5.98 -30.34 23.97
N GLY A 947 -5.95 -29.50 25.00
CA GLY A 947 -4.72 -29.05 25.64
C GLY A 947 -4.33 -29.93 26.82
N VAL A 948 -3.03 -29.93 27.12
CA VAL A 948 -2.44 -30.53 28.32
C VAL A 948 -1.86 -29.41 29.15
N SER A 949 -2.20 -29.37 30.44
CA SER A 949 -1.70 -28.35 31.35
C SER A 949 -0.45 -28.81 32.07
N LEU A 950 0.49 -27.88 32.27
CA LEU A 950 1.57 -28.02 33.23
C LEU A 950 1.26 -27.19 34.47
N VAL A 951 1.56 -27.75 35.65
CA VAL A 951 1.46 -27.06 36.95
C VAL A 951 2.78 -27.15 37.72
N ALA A 952 3.07 -26.10 38.47
CA ALA A 952 4.23 -25.98 39.35
C ALA A 952 3.79 -25.48 40.74
N PRO A 953 4.64 -25.48 41.77
CA PRO A 953 4.32 -24.85 43.05
C PRO A 953 3.98 -23.36 42.89
N ARG A 954 3.32 -22.78 43.89
CA ARG A 954 3.10 -21.32 43.94
C ARG A 954 4.43 -20.57 43.81
N TYR A 955 4.39 -19.43 43.11
CA TYR A 955 5.54 -18.56 42.82
C TYR A 955 6.69 -19.25 42.06
N HIS A 956 6.34 -20.17 41.16
CA HIS A 956 7.23 -20.74 40.13
C HIS A 956 6.66 -20.46 38.73
N ASP A 957 6.06 -19.28 38.56
CA ASP A 957 5.39 -18.86 37.33
C ASP A 957 6.37 -18.77 36.16
N ARG A 958 7.54 -18.16 36.37
CA ARG A 958 8.53 -18.00 35.30
C ARG A 958 9.23 -19.32 35.00
N HIS A 959 9.57 -20.10 36.00
CA HIS A 959 10.08 -21.46 35.84
C HIS A 959 9.12 -22.30 35.00
N LEU A 960 7.82 -22.28 35.34
CA LEU A 960 6.81 -23.01 34.60
C LEU A 960 6.73 -22.56 33.13
N LEU A 961 6.87 -21.27 32.83
CA LEU A 961 6.92 -20.76 31.46
C LEU A 961 8.17 -21.25 30.70
N VAL A 962 9.34 -21.27 31.35
CA VAL A 962 10.57 -21.81 30.75
C VAL A 962 10.42 -23.30 30.42
N VAL A 963 9.84 -24.10 31.32
CA VAL A 963 9.53 -25.51 31.06
C VAL A 963 8.50 -25.64 29.93
N SER A 964 7.44 -24.83 29.97
CA SER A 964 6.35 -24.86 29.00
C SER A 964 6.81 -24.53 27.58
N LYS A 965 7.83 -23.68 27.42
CA LYS A 965 8.41 -23.36 26.11
C LYS A 965 8.95 -24.61 25.42
N VAL A 966 9.82 -25.35 26.12
CA VAL A 966 10.46 -26.55 25.54
C VAL A 966 9.46 -27.70 25.38
N VAL A 967 8.52 -27.85 26.33
CA VAL A 967 7.46 -28.87 26.24
C VAL A 967 6.48 -28.55 25.11
N GLY A 968 6.15 -27.27 24.92
CA GLY A 968 5.28 -26.77 23.85
C GLY A 968 5.83 -27.09 22.47
N GLU A 969 7.12 -26.84 22.23
CA GLU A 969 7.80 -27.18 20.97
C GLU A 969 7.63 -28.67 20.62
N ILE A 970 7.71 -29.57 21.61
CA ILE A 970 7.50 -31.02 21.41
C ILE A 970 6.04 -31.32 21.10
N PHE A 971 5.11 -30.78 21.89
CA PHE A 971 3.68 -31.09 21.76
C PHE A 971 3.09 -30.55 20.45
N GLU A 972 3.47 -29.35 20.03
CA GLU A 972 3.01 -28.77 18.76
C GLU A 972 3.59 -29.50 17.55
N ALA A 973 4.82 -30.00 17.63
CA ALA A 973 5.46 -30.74 16.55
C ALA A 973 4.89 -32.17 16.40
N GLU A 974 4.64 -32.86 17.51
CA GLU A 974 4.41 -34.32 17.51
C GLU A 974 3.06 -34.75 18.12
N GLY A 975 2.28 -33.84 18.69
CA GLY A 975 0.99 -34.14 19.35
C GLY A 975 -0.17 -34.37 18.38
N GLY A 976 -0.03 -33.99 17.11
CA GLY A 976 -0.97 -34.34 16.04
C GLY A 976 -2.15 -33.39 15.84
N TRP A 977 -2.24 -32.29 16.59
CA TRP A 977 -3.08 -31.14 16.27
C TRP A 977 -2.27 -30.03 15.63
N LYS A 978 -2.88 -29.38 14.64
CA LYS A 978 -2.44 -28.11 14.07
C LYS A 978 -3.70 -27.29 13.79
N SER A 979 -3.63 -25.99 14.02
CA SER A 979 -4.69 -25.09 13.58
C SER A 979 -4.90 -25.25 12.07
N ALA A 980 -6.17 -25.22 11.66
CA ALA A 980 -6.58 -25.13 10.25
C ALA A 980 -7.05 -23.72 9.87
N LEU A 981 -7.01 -22.79 10.83
CA LEU A 981 -7.26 -21.36 10.65
C LEU A 981 -6.05 -20.68 10.03
#